data_AF-A0PYZ7-F1
#
_entry.id   AF-A0PYZ7-F1
#
_cell.length_a   1.000
_cell.length_b   1.000
_cell.length_c   1.000
_cell.angle_alpha   90.00
_cell.angle_beta   90.00
_cell.angle_gamma   90.00
#
_symmetry.space_group_name_H-M   'P 1'
#
loop_
_entity.id
_entity.type
_entity.pdbx_description
1 polymer ?
#
loop_
_entity_poly.entity_id
_entity_poly.type
_entity_poly.pdbx_seq_one_letter_code
_entity_poly.pdbx_strand_id
1 'polypeptide(L)'
;MSNNKTLKVFSSTAVAGMIAAAMMSSQAFAAVDAYSVKVGDAVYKYDKVELEKSFLDSKAGEKSALYEDFTKKLAEAKGFYGFNDNKNGLVDYSSIEAKFLEAKGAGQKFDVNAFTESKDAKIVEAKVVKKAVVKDGKVEYVDEVKKEDEKAELSITSVEALNLKQVKVNFNKAVTSSDKKDDIEQEDNYKIFNDEDKEVTDVIDKVELDKSGKFAIINFKNSKIGREVDKTDLGIKNQEEYKIEFEDNITGKEETKKVFFKDFEVLKVESITVVGSDSIKVKFSKPVKPDENMDNQDKEPELKADDFEINNDDISVSKVELCNNNTEAIIKLGYTLTDGQKIKVKVKGQVGDFNGFEVAVKEENLVVKKNLAKPEVVGYKNIKKGEVTLIFNEEIKFDGDDNKEKKITDDSIYHTNTTNKASKATIDGKELKVEFENYELPAGSANIHIKADFLKTLWNQKNEKIVAPVNRKVDDSELKVNSIEQDKDDAKLIEVKFNKEVDTKKAEDTSNYKLVDENGRSWSIDNAEKDSDNKKKVKIKTSKKLDSGKYTLTIKDVEDVDGKAIKETKVSFNANEKDPRTSKDIEGKVHVYGEGNKQKIIVDFDTKMKESSIRDIKKYSLECVSDSKYFKGEKSTVLIDDLYNSDIKVIQNGHKVELQVPYKDNKDDSYDLAKDIKAGKEFRIHIGKVEDASGNVNPVELIAKVEKSDTVGIKREDGEAQLKAISTDKIQVVFDDELKFKNEDLMLVYGNNGKKKIENGKVVNEVKVAAWDPESKDGKTVVTMTLEKDGDNYEKYDDDKLDHVLTYDGKYKGEQVYLVTTEKEDDIKSENKYDAKLQAGISEAVVDHIAPAIMDNSKLKEASKDPSVGKNEHVVIAKVDETPVVDGKKLVVGTITLTFEEDINPNSVTNNTFKLDEHKDYEDLRIVNTKVDGNKVILNVAGKLDEDDDIDQGFTVSLNQPISDKAILANKGKGNEISELTVHVGNSNDKIKDNKIIEGQLQKYLGAGTKVNTDKKEITIDAAKKASTVQSIIDEVKKDNENLGLLKFLQSDEDFKKVLENSFKDKTMEDIKKMTVENFVKELGEAKLGGYTIK
;
A
#
# COMPACT_ATOMS: atom_id res chain seq x y z
N MET A 1 70.70 1.14 9.40
CA MET A 1 71.20 2.48 9.02
C MET A 1 72.12 2.34 7.82
N SER A 2 71.63 2.70 6.64
CA SER A 2 72.34 3.52 5.64
C SER A 2 71.38 3.72 4.46
N ASN A 3 70.89 4.95 4.35
CA ASN A 3 70.09 5.47 3.25
C ASN A 3 70.90 5.50 1.96
N ASN A 4 70.31 5.14 0.81
CA ASN A 4 70.07 6.13 -0.24
C ASN A 4 69.22 5.59 -1.41
N LYS A 5 68.16 6.37 -1.70
CA LYS A 5 67.53 6.63 -2.99
C LYS A 5 68.07 5.84 -4.19
N THR A 6 67.24 4.96 -4.73
CA THR A 6 67.23 4.73 -6.18
C THR A 6 65.78 4.75 -6.64
N LEU A 7 65.32 5.94 -7.01
CA LEU A 7 64.17 6.11 -7.90
C LEU A 7 64.41 5.21 -9.11
N LYS A 8 63.63 4.14 -9.29
CA LYS A 8 63.43 3.57 -10.62
C LYS A 8 62.29 4.34 -11.27
N VAL A 9 62.63 5.51 -11.80
CA VAL A 9 61.92 6.07 -12.95
C VAL A 9 62.10 5.03 -14.06
N PHE A 10 61.04 4.30 -14.41
CA PHE A 10 61.02 3.65 -15.71
C PHE A 10 61.17 4.76 -16.74
N SER A 11 62.30 4.79 -17.45
CA SER A 11 62.49 5.73 -18.54
C SER A 11 61.31 5.59 -19.50
N SER A 12 60.85 6.70 -20.07
CA SER A 12 59.78 6.72 -21.10
C SER A 12 60.02 5.70 -22.24
N THR A 13 61.27 5.29 -22.45
CA THR A 13 61.70 4.22 -23.35
C THR A 13 61.23 2.81 -22.96
N ALA A 14 61.16 2.48 -21.67
CA ALA A 14 60.71 1.18 -21.18
C ALA A 14 59.17 1.04 -21.19
N VAL A 15 58.45 2.15 -20.96
CA VAL A 15 56.99 2.21 -21.12
C VAL A 15 56.60 2.07 -22.59
N ALA A 16 57.32 2.75 -23.50
CA ALA A 16 57.14 2.56 -24.95
C ALA A 16 57.44 1.12 -25.41
N GLY A 17 58.38 0.43 -24.73
CA GLY A 17 58.68 -0.99 -24.99
C GLY A 17 57.58 -1.95 -24.53
N MET A 18 56.85 -1.65 -23.46
CA MET A 18 55.70 -2.45 -23.02
C MET A 18 54.47 -2.25 -23.92
N ILE A 19 54.23 -1.01 -24.38
CA ILE A 19 53.16 -0.71 -25.35
C ILE A 19 53.46 -1.43 -26.67
N ALA A 20 54.70 -1.42 -27.15
CA ALA A 20 55.10 -2.15 -28.36
C ALA A 20 55.00 -3.69 -28.23
N ALA A 21 55.19 -4.25 -27.03
CA ALA A 21 55.02 -5.68 -26.78
C ALA A 21 53.54 -6.11 -26.73
N ALA A 22 52.64 -5.22 -26.30
CA ALA A 22 51.19 -5.45 -26.30
C ALA A 22 50.55 -5.34 -27.70
N MET A 23 51.16 -4.55 -28.60
CA MET A 23 50.68 -4.34 -29.98
C MET A 23 50.87 -5.53 -30.93
N MET A 24 51.60 -6.58 -30.55
CA MET A 24 51.88 -7.75 -31.41
C MET A 24 50.97 -8.98 -31.16
N SER A 25 49.92 -8.87 -30.34
CA SER A 25 48.89 -9.92 -30.22
C SER A 25 47.59 -9.50 -30.90
N SER A 26 47.14 -10.35 -31.82
CA SER A 26 45.97 -10.24 -32.69
C SER A 26 44.67 -9.73 -32.04
N GLN A 27 43.87 -9.06 -32.87
CA GLN A 27 42.47 -8.67 -32.65
C GLN A 27 41.66 -9.73 -31.88
N ALA A 28 41.44 -9.46 -30.60
CA ALA A 28 40.38 -9.99 -29.76
C ALA A 28 39.98 -8.85 -28.82
N PHE A 29 38.69 -8.66 -28.56
CA PHE A 29 38.18 -7.64 -27.64
C PHE A 29 38.99 -7.70 -26.32
N ALA A 30 39.78 -6.66 -26.02
CA ALA A 30 40.61 -6.64 -24.82
C ALA A 30 39.70 -6.47 -23.59
N ALA A 31 39.94 -7.28 -22.55
CA ALA A 31 39.27 -7.11 -21.25
C ALA A 31 39.64 -5.77 -20.61
N VAL A 32 40.93 -5.39 -20.70
CA VAL A 32 41.41 -4.04 -20.37
C VAL A 32 41.14 -3.07 -21.52
N ASP A 33 40.28 -2.07 -21.28
CA ASP A 33 39.83 -1.09 -22.27
C ASP A 33 40.45 0.30 -22.11
N ALA A 34 41.06 0.61 -20.95
CA ALA A 34 41.68 1.91 -20.70
C ALA A 34 42.79 1.85 -19.65
N TYR A 35 43.70 2.83 -19.73
CA TYR A 35 44.75 3.04 -18.74
C TYR A 35 44.44 4.28 -17.89
N SER A 36 44.67 4.17 -16.59
CA SER A 36 44.35 5.25 -15.65
C SER A 36 45.57 5.76 -14.90
N VAL A 37 45.60 7.07 -14.73
CA VAL A 37 46.69 7.81 -14.09
C VAL A 37 46.10 8.76 -13.04
N LYS A 38 46.65 8.77 -11.82
CA LYS A 38 46.12 9.59 -10.73
C LYS A 38 47.02 10.80 -10.48
N VAL A 39 46.45 12.00 -10.61
CA VAL A 39 47.11 13.27 -10.31
C VAL A 39 46.24 14.04 -9.32
N GLY A 40 46.74 14.23 -8.10
CA GLY A 40 45.94 14.74 -6.99
C GLY A 40 44.79 13.79 -6.62
N ASP A 41 43.58 14.33 -6.49
CA ASP A 41 42.36 13.56 -6.18
C ASP A 41 41.64 13.00 -7.41
N ALA A 42 42.05 13.40 -8.62
CA ALA A 42 41.42 12.99 -9.86
C ALA A 42 42.17 11.81 -10.51
N VAL A 43 41.40 10.85 -11.03
CA VAL A 43 41.89 9.76 -11.87
C VAL A 43 41.57 10.07 -13.32
N TYR A 44 42.59 10.17 -14.16
CA TYR A 44 42.49 10.42 -15.60
C TYR A 44 42.53 9.10 -16.35
N LYS A 45 41.49 8.83 -17.14
CA LYS A 45 41.32 7.58 -17.91
C LYS A 45 41.54 7.84 -19.40
N TYR A 46 42.37 7.02 -20.01
CA TYR A 46 42.73 7.08 -21.43
C TYR A 46 42.32 5.79 -22.11
N ASP A 47 41.44 5.88 -23.11
CA ASP A 47 41.02 4.72 -23.90
C ASP A 47 42.24 4.05 -24.55
N LYS A 48 42.35 2.74 -24.38
CA LYS A 48 43.52 1.98 -24.83
C LYS A 48 43.68 2.06 -26.34
N VAL A 49 42.60 1.89 -27.10
CA VAL A 49 42.65 1.84 -28.57
C VAL A 49 42.98 3.23 -29.13
N GLU A 50 42.34 4.27 -28.59
CA GLU A 50 42.62 5.66 -29.01
C GLU A 50 44.05 6.08 -28.64
N LEU A 51 44.54 5.68 -27.47
CA LEU A 51 45.90 5.98 -27.03
C LEU A 51 46.95 5.22 -27.86
N GLU A 52 46.69 3.95 -28.19
CA GLU A 52 47.55 3.15 -29.07
C GLU A 52 47.65 3.77 -30.46
N LYS A 53 46.51 4.20 -31.02
CA LYS A 53 46.48 4.94 -32.29
C LYS A 53 47.29 6.24 -32.19
N SER A 54 47.04 7.05 -31.16
CA SER A 54 47.75 8.32 -30.96
C SER A 54 49.26 8.14 -30.75
N PHE A 55 49.69 7.04 -30.14
CA PHE A 55 51.11 6.67 -30.05
C PHE A 55 51.72 6.34 -31.42
N LEU A 56 51.02 5.55 -32.24
CA LEU A 56 51.49 5.22 -33.58
C LEU A 56 51.60 6.47 -34.45
N ASP A 57 50.63 7.38 -34.36
CA ASP A 57 50.65 8.69 -35.02
C ASP A 57 51.89 9.49 -34.56
N SER A 58 52.22 9.48 -33.26
CA SER A 58 53.43 10.09 -32.71
C SER A 58 54.73 9.51 -33.31
N LYS A 59 54.77 8.20 -33.54
CA LYS A 59 55.92 7.52 -34.16
C LYS A 59 56.04 7.79 -35.65
N ALA A 60 54.93 8.05 -36.33
CA ALA A 60 54.89 8.48 -37.72
C ALA A 60 55.26 9.98 -37.90
N GLY A 61 55.43 10.73 -36.80
CA GLY A 61 55.71 12.17 -36.82
C GLY A 61 54.46 13.04 -36.98
N GLU A 62 53.27 12.46 -36.77
CA GLU A 62 51.98 13.15 -36.85
C GLU A 62 51.55 13.71 -35.47
N LYS A 63 50.55 14.60 -35.50
CA LYS A 63 50.04 15.28 -34.30
C LYS A 63 49.36 14.27 -33.37
N SER A 64 49.87 14.12 -32.14
CA SER A 64 49.49 13.03 -31.22
C SER A 64 49.10 13.56 -29.83
N ALA A 65 48.08 14.43 -29.82
CA ALA A 65 47.67 15.16 -28.62
C ALA A 65 47.31 14.27 -27.42
N LEU A 66 46.66 13.11 -27.65
CA LEU A 66 46.26 12.19 -26.59
C LEU A 66 47.48 11.48 -25.96
N TYR A 67 48.43 11.02 -26.78
CA TYR A 67 49.66 10.39 -26.31
C TYR A 67 50.60 11.37 -25.58
N GLU A 68 50.69 12.62 -26.05
CA GLU A 68 51.45 13.68 -25.39
C GLU A 68 50.88 14.00 -24.00
N ASP A 69 49.56 14.16 -23.90
CA ASP A 69 48.87 14.42 -22.63
C ASP A 69 49.03 13.26 -21.65
N PHE A 70 48.78 12.04 -22.12
CA PHE A 70 48.96 10.81 -21.33
C PHE A 70 50.39 10.71 -20.77
N THR A 71 51.41 10.94 -21.59
CA THR A 71 52.82 10.85 -21.17
C THR A 71 53.14 11.91 -20.12
N LYS A 72 52.60 13.13 -20.28
CA LYS A 72 52.75 14.21 -19.30
C LYS A 72 52.11 13.85 -17.96
N LYS A 73 50.88 13.34 -17.97
CA LYS A 73 50.15 12.93 -16.77
C LYS A 73 50.80 11.72 -16.09
N LEU A 74 51.28 10.75 -16.86
CA LEU A 74 51.99 9.58 -16.34
C LEU A 74 53.29 9.99 -15.62
N ALA A 75 54.02 10.97 -16.15
CA ALA A 75 55.21 11.53 -15.51
C ALA A 75 54.86 12.30 -14.23
N GLU A 76 53.78 13.09 -14.24
CA GLU A 76 53.27 13.82 -13.07
C GLU A 76 52.87 12.87 -11.93
N ALA A 77 52.18 11.78 -12.26
CA ALA A 77 51.71 10.76 -11.32
C ALA A 77 52.80 9.77 -10.85
N LYS A 78 53.97 9.78 -11.49
CA LYS A 78 55.07 8.81 -11.26
C LYS A 78 54.68 7.35 -11.54
N GLY A 79 53.79 7.12 -12.51
CA GLY A 79 53.39 5.78 -12.93
C GLY A 79 51.88 5.63 -13.11
N PHE A 80 51.47 4.41 -13.44
CA PHE A 80 50.06 4.05 -13.59
C PHE A 80 49.38 3.97 -12.22
N TYR A 81 48.11 4.38 -12.18
CA TYR A 81 47.25 4.18 -11.02
C TYR A 81 46.52 2.83 -11.10
N GLY A 82 46.00 2.50 -12.28
CA GLY A 82 45.28 1.26 -12.51
C GLY A 82 44.92 1.06 -13.97
N PHE A 83 44.50 -0.16 -14.30
CA PHE A 83 43.99 -0.53 -15.62
C PHE A 83 42.49 -0.77 -15.50
N ASN A 84 41.70 -0.20 -16.41
CA ASN A 84 40.26 -0.40 -16.41
C ASN A 84 39.91 -1.66 -17.20
N ASP A 85 39.22 -2.57 -16.52
CA ASP A 85 38.64 -3.78 -17.08
C ASP A 85 37.14 -3.56 -17.36
N ASN A 86 36.66 -4.00 -18.51
CA ASN A 86 35.27 -3.79 -18.91
C ASN A 86 34.27 -4.49 -17.97
N LYS A 87 34.65 -5.63 -17.37
CA LYS A 87 33.84 -6.36 -16.38
C LYS A 87 34.07 -5.80 -14.99
N ASN A 88 35.29 -5.88 -14.48
CA ASN A 88 35.59 -5.66 -13.06
C ASN A 88 35.88 -4.18 -12.69
N GLY A 89 35.98 -3.28 -13.68
CA GLY A 89 36.27 -1.87 -13.44
C GLY A 89 37.77 -1.62 -13.19
N LEU A 90 38.09 -0.61 -12.37
CA LEU A 90 39.46 -0.12 -12.21
C LEU A 90 40.29 -1.02 -11.29
N VAL A 91 41.29 -1.69 -11.84
CA VAL A 91 42.21 -2.61 -11.12
C VAL A 91 43.50 -1.89 -10.72
N ASP A 92 43.90 -2.01 -9.45
CA ASP A 92 45.11 -1.40 -8.88
C ASP A 92 46.37 -1.86 -9.63
N TYR A 93 47.12 -0.91 -10.18
CA TYR A 93 48.34 -1.23 -10.94
C TYR A 93 49.38 -1.95 -10.08
N SER A 94 49.44 -1.64 -8.79
CA SER A 94 50.39 -2.29 -7.85
C SER A 94 50.15 -3.79 -7.75
N SER A 95 48.89 -4.22 -7.87
CA SER A 95 48.51 -5.64 -7.85
C SER A 95 48.89 -6.35 -9.16
N ILE A 96 48.72 -5.66 -10.29
CA ILE A 96 49.10 -6.14 -11.62
C ILE A 96 50.63 -6.28 -11.69
N GLU A 97 51.37 -5.28 -11.22
CA GLU A 97 52.84 -5.29 -11.21
C GLU A 97 53.38 -6.42 -10.33
N ALA A 98 52.83 -6.60 -9.13
CA ALA A 98 53.24 -7.69 -8.23
C ALA A 98 53.06 -9.07 -8.88
N LYS A 99 51.91 -9.32 -9.51
CA LYS A 99 51.62 -10.60 -10.17
C LYS A 99 52.41 -10.81 -11.45
N PHE A 100 52.68 -9.75 -12.21
CA PHE A 100 53.60 -9.82 -13.34
C PHE A 100 55.03 -10.19 -12.90
N LEU A 101 55.53 -9.59 -11.82
CA LEU A 101 56.87 -9.88 -11.28
C LEU A 101 56.96 -11.32 -10.74
N GLU A 102 55.91 -11.82 -10.11
CA GLU A 102 55.79 -13.22 -9.67
C GLU A 102 55.87 -14.19 -10.86
N ALA A 103 55.05 -13.98 -11.90
CA ALA A 103 55.05 -14.79 -13.10
C ALA A 103 56.42 -14.76 -13.81
N LYS A 104 57.04 -13.58 -13.90
CA LYS A 104 58.38 -13.42 -14.49
C LYS A 104 59.46 -14.14 -13.67
N GLY A 105 59.41 -14.06 -12.34
CA GLY A 105 60.32 -14.77 -11.43
C GLY A 105 60.19 -16.29 -11.55
N ALA A 106 58.98 -16.79 -11.87
CA ALA A 106 58.69 -18.19 -12.10
C ALA A 106 58.92 -18.65 -13.57
N GLY A 107 59.34 -17.75 -14.47
CA GLY A 107 59.49 -18.06 -15.90
C GLY A 107 58.18 -18.31 -16.65
N GLN A 108 57.04 -17.88 -16.10
CA GLN A 108 55.70 -18.07 -16.67
C GLN A 108 55.24 -16.86 -17.50
N LYS A 109 54.36 -17.10 -18.48
CA LYS A 109 53.72 -16.04 -19.27
C LYS A 109 52.60 -15.39 -18.43
N PHE A 110 52.63 -14.08 -18.28
CA PHE A 110 51.58 -13.31 -17.61
C PHE A 110 50.56 -12.79 -18.62
N ASP A 111 49.27 -13.06 -18.38
CA ASP A 111 48.15 -12.53 -19.15
C ASP A 111 47.43 -11.48 -18.31
N VAL A 112 47.56 -10.21 -18.71
CA VAL A 112 46.97 -9.09 -17.98
C VAL A 112 45.45 -9.10 -18.03
N ASN A 113 44.84 -9.50 -19.15
CA ASN A 113 43.38 -9.51 -19.30
C ASN A 113 42.77 -10.61 -18.44
N ALA A 114 43.38 -11.81 -18.45
CA ALA A 114 42.92 -12.91 -17.60
C ALA A 114 43.07 -12.59 -16.10
N PHE A 115 44.13 -11.86 -15.73
CA PHE A 115 44.33 -11.43 -14.35
C PHE A 115 43.31 -10.37 -13.91
N THR A 116 43.07 -9.33 -14.72
CA THR A 116 42.14 -8.24 -14.34
C THR A 116 40.69 -8.71 -14.24
N GLU A 117 40.31 -9.76 -14.99
CA GLU A 117 38.99 -10.41 -14.86
C GLU A 117 38.90 -11.38 -13.67
N SER A 118 40.02 -11.76 -13.06
CA SER A 118 40.04 -12.76 -11.99
C SER A 118 39.60 -12.20 -10.63
N LYS A 119 39.16 -13.09 -9.73
CA LYS A 119 38.84 -12.74 -8.33
C LYS A 119 40.06 -12.28 -7.53
N ASP A 120 41.26 -12.57 -8.00
CA ASP A 120 42.52 -12.18 -7.35
C ASP A 120 42.93 -10.73 -7.70
N ALA A 121 42.23 -10.09 -8.65
CA ALA A 121 42.44 -8.68 -8.98
C ALA A 121 41.94 -7.76 -7.87
N LYS A 122 42.77 -6.80 -7.48
CA LYS A 122 42.39 -5.80 -6.48
C LYS A 122 41.73 -4.59 -7.16
N ILE A 123 40.43 -4.44 -6.93
CA ILE A 123 39.65 -3.32 -7.47
C ILE A 123 39.81 -2.08 -6.58
N VAL A 124 39.92 -0.91 -7.21
CA VAL A 124 40.04 0.38 -6.51
C VAL A 124 38.95 1.35 -6.94
N GLU A 125 38.28 1.95 -5.97
CA GLU A 125 37.28 2.99 -6.22
C GLU A 125 37.93 4.38 -6.26
N ALA A 126 37.59 5.15 -7.28
CA ALA A 126 38.03 6.53 -7.44
C ALA A 126 36.85 7.49 -7.26
N LYS A 127 37.03 8.52 -6.42
CA LYS A 127 35.98 9.50 -6.12
C LYS A 127 35.67 10.43 -7.31
N VAL A 128 36.68 10.75 -8.11
CA VAL A 128 36.58 11.60 -9.31
C VAL A 128 37.34 10.93 -10.45
N VAL A 129 36.62 10.53 -11.50
CA VAL A 129 37.21 9.94 -12.71
C VAL A 129 36.93 10.85 -13.90
N LYS A 130 37.96 11.15 -14.67
CA LYS A 130 37.92 12.04 -15.83
C LYS A 130 38.40 11.29 -17.06
N LYS A 131 37.52 11.09 -18.03
CA LYS A 131 37.88 10.48 -19.31
C LYS A 131 38.51 11.53 -20.23
N ALA A 132 39.72 11.25 -20.73
CA ALA A 132 40.38 12.06 -21.74
C ALA A 132 39.77 11.77 -23.12
N VAL A 133 39.33 12.81 -23.83
CA VAL A 133 38.74 12.72 -25.17
C VAL A 133 39.39 13.77 -26.06
N VAL A 134 39.70 13.44 -27.32
CA VAL A 134 40.23 14.42 -28.27
C VAL A 134 39.09 15.10 -29.02
N LYS A 135 38.95 16.42 -28.86
CA LYS A 135 38.07 17.27 -29.68
C LYS A 135 38.90 18.35 -30.35
N ASP A 136 38.69 18.55 -31.64
CA ASP A 136 39.41 19.53 -32.47
C ASP A 136 40.95 19.48 -32.32
N GLY A 137 41.48 18.27 -32.14
CA GLY A 137 42.93 18.04 -31.97
C GLY A 137 43.52 18.58 -30.66
N LYS A 138 42.70 18.75 -29.61
CA LYS A 138 43.09 19.03 -28.23
C LYS A 138 42.44 18.00 -27.28
N VAL A 139 43.08 17.74 -26.14
CA VAL A 139 42.52 16.85 -25.11
C VAL A 139 41.58 17.64 -24.20
N GLU A 140 40.34 17.18 -24.08
CA GLU A 140 39.36 17.61 -23.09
C GLU A 140 39.08 16.49 -22.10
N TYR A 141 38.69 16.85 -20.88
CA TYR A 141 38.35 15.88 -19.83
C TYR A 141 36.85 15.95 -19.52
N VAL A 142 36.17 14.82 -19.67
CA VAL A 142 34.75 14.68 -19.33
C VAL A 142 34.65 13.87 -18.04
N ASP A 143 33.83 14.32 -17.09
CA ASP A 143 33.59 13.56 -15.85
C ASP A 143 32.88 12.24 -16.20
N GLU A 144 33.47 11.12 -15.80
CA GLU A 144 32.90 9.79 -16.01
C GLU A 144 31.88 9.54 -14.90
N VAL A 145 30.59 9.55 -15.26
CA VAL A 145 29.50 9.19 -14.33
C VAL A 145 29.77 7.77 -13.82
N LYS A 146 29.76 7.60 -12.50
CA LYS A 146 30.08 6.33 -11.82
C LYS A 146 29.28 5.15 -12.42
N LYS A 147 29.92 3.98 -12.50
CA LYS A 147 29.25 2.68 -12.74
C LYS A 147 28.08 2.54 -11.74
N GLU A 148 26.96 2.06 -12.25
CA GLU A 148 25.70 1.82 -11.54
C GLU A 148 25.95 1.12 -10.20
N ASP A 149 25.58 1.79 -9.11
CA ASP A 149 25.43 1.15 -7.81
C ASP A 149 24.09 0.40 -7.88
N GLU A 150 24.11 -0.92 -8.05
CA GLU A 150 22.88 -1.74 -8.15
C GLU A 150 21.97 -1.57 -6.92
N LYS A 151 22.51 -1.04 -5.81
CA LYS A 151 21.76 -0.70 -4.59
C LYS A 151 21.21 0.73 -4.54
N ALA A 152 21.60 1.63 -5.43
CA ALA A 152 21.05 2.98 -5.45
C ALA A 152 19.58 2.94 -5.90
N GLU A 153 18.72 3.70 -5.23
CA GLU A 153 17.31 3.87 -5.63
C GLU A 153 17.21 4.48 -7.04
N LEU A 154 16.13 4.15 -7.74
CA LEU A 154 15.87 4.72 -9.06
C LEU A 154 15.63 6.22 -8.92
N SER A 155 16.24 7.04 -9.77
CA SER A 155 16.10 8.49 -9.74
C SER A 155 16.27 9.09 -11.12
N ILE A 156 15.74 10.30 -11.31
CA ILE A 156 15.84 11.04 -12.56
C ILE A 156 17.11 11.88 -12.55
N THR A 157 18.03 11.61 -13.47
CA THR A 157 19.31 12.32 -13.57
C THR A 157 19.17 13.62 -14.33
N SER A 158 18.46 13.62 -15.46
CA SER A 158 18.24 14.80 -16.29
C SER A 158 16.97 14.68 -17.12
N VAL A 159 16.47 15.84 -17.54
CA VAL A 159 15.35 15.97 -18.47
C VAL A 159 15.79 16.90 -19.60
N GLU A 160 15.64 16.46 -20.84
CA GLU A 160 16.20 17.13 -22.02
C GLU A 160 15.14 17.20 -23.12
N ALA A 161 14.83 18.39 -23.63
CA ALA A 161 13.99 18.54 -24.82
C ALA A 161 14.77 18.07 -26.06
N LEU A 162 14.21 17.12 -26.83
CA LEU A 162 14.77 16.68 -28.10
C LEU A 162 14.32 17.58 -29.26
N ASN A 163 13.08 18.03 -29.18
CA ASN A 163 12.40 18.96 -30.08
C ASN A 163 11.13 19.45 -29.37
N LEU A 164 10.29 20.26 -30.02
CA LEU A 164 9.06 20.76 -29.38
C LEU A 164 8.02 19.67 -29.05
N LYS A 165 8.10 18.49 -29.67
CA LYS A 165 7.15 17.40 -29.51
C LYS A 165 7.63 16.29 -28.56
N GLN A 166 8.90 16.31 -28.18
CA GLN A 166 9.51 15.20 -27.44
C GLN A 166 10.48 15.66 -26.34
N VAL A 167 10.34 15.05 -25.16
CA VAL A 167 11.26 15.21 -24.03
C VAL A 167 11.85 13.86 -23.65
N LYS A 168 13.16 13.83 -23.40
CA LYS A 168 13.90 12.67 -22.90
C LYS A 168 14.10 12.79 -21.40
N VAL A 169 13.71 11.77 -20.65
CA VAL A 169 13.91 11.64 -19.21
C VAL A 169 14.98 10.57 -18.98
N ASN A 170 16.14 10.94 -18.44
CA ASN A 170 17.24 10.02 -18.18
C ASN A 170 17.21 9.51 -16.74
N PHE A 171 17.45 8.21 -16.55
CA PHE A 171 17.50 7.55 -15.25
C PHE A 171 18.95 7.24 -14.84
N ASN A 172 19.19 7.17 -13.52
CA ASN A 172 20.50 6.83 -12.97
C ASN A 172 20.91 5.36 -13.17
N LYS A 173 19.95 4.49 -13.47
CA LYS A 173 20.14 3.07 -13.74
C LYS A 173 19.10 2.56 -14.73
N ALA A 174 19.40 1.46 -15.42
CA ALA A 174 18.42 0.82 -16.29
C ALA A 174 17.20 0.29 -15.51
N VAL A 175 16.00 0.57 -16.02
CA VAL A 175 14.75 0.04 -15.50
C VAL A 175 14.47 -1.32 -16.12
N THR A 176 14.45 -2.36 -15.28
CA THR A 176 14.30 -3.76 -15.72
C THR A 176 13.05 -4.46 -15.19
N SER A 177 12.40 -3.91 -14.14
CA SER A 177 11.13 -4.42 -13.61
C SER A 177 9.99 -4.02 -14.55
N SER A 178 9.07 -4.95 -14.82
CA SER A 178 7.86 -4.68 -15.61
C SER A 178 6.98 -3.64 -14.93
N ASP A 179 6.80 -3.73 -13.60
CA ASP A 179 5.93 -2.83 -12.85
C ASP A 179 6.47 -1.40 -12.88
N LYS A 180 7.79 -1.24 -12.82
CA LYS A 180 8.42 0.09 -12.94
C LYS A 180 8.43 0.61 -14.36
N LYS A 181 8.52 -0.26 -15.36
CA LYS A 181 8.33 0.13 -16.75
C LYS A 181 6.92 0.68 -16.95
N ASP A 182 5.91 -0.02 -16.43
CA ASP A 182 4.52 0.42 -16.53
C ASP A 182 4.32 1.76 -15.84
N ASP A 183 4.83 1.95 -14.61
CA ASP A 183 4.82 3.26 -13.93
C ASP A 183 5.39 4.40 -14.79
N ILE A 184 6.49 4.15 -15.51
CA ILE A 184 7.12 5.16 -16.37
C ILE A 184 6.32 5.42 -17.65
N GLU A 185 5.62 4.42 -18.18
CA GLU A 185 4.85 4.57 -19.42
C GLU A 185 3.43 5.11 -19.17
N GLN A 186 2.99 5.28 -17.91
CA GLN A 186 1.72 5.94 -17.57
C GLN A 186 1.82 7.46 -17.69
N GLU A 187 0.95 8.04 -18.51
CA GLU A 187 0.93 9.48 -18.80
C GLU A 187 0.57 10.32 -17.56
N ASP A 188 -0.35 9.83 -16.72
CA ASP A 188 -0.82 10.52 -15.51
C ASP A 188 0.27 10.68 -14.43
N ASN A 189 1.39 9.95 -14.56
CA ASN A 189 2.53 10.11 -13.66
C ASN A 189 3.40 11.35 -13.98
N TYR A 190 2.98 12.18 -14.94
CA TYR A 190 3.70 13.35 -15.41
C TYR A 190 2.76 14.56 -15.51
N LYS A 191 3.09 15.64 -14.82
CA LYS A 191 2.40 16.95 -14.96
C LYS A 191 3.37 17.99 -15.47
N ILE A 192 2.92 18.84 -16.39
CA ILE A 192 3.77 19.87 -17.00
C ILE A 192 3.23 21.23 -16.63
N PHE A 193 4.10 22.11 -16.15
CA PHE A 193 3.77 23.48 -15.77
C PHE A 193 4.58 24.47 -16.59
N ASN A 194 3.97 25.59 -16.95
CA ASN A 194 4.67 26.71 -17.57
C ASN A 194 5.46 27.51 -16.52
N ASP A 195 6.09 28.61 -16.95
CA ASP A 195 6.88 29.50 -16.10
C ASP A 195 6.05 30.29 -15.08
N GLU A 196 4.73 30.37 -15.26
CA GLU A 196 3.75 30.94 -14.33
C GLU A 196 3.16 29.91 -13.34
N ASP A 197 3.71 28.69 -13.27
CA ASP A 197 3.20 27.59 -12.44
C ASP A 197 1.75 27.17 -12.76
N LYS A 198 1.30 27.40 -14.00
CA LYS A 198 0.02 26.89 -14.51
C LYS A 198 0.24 25.56 -15.23
N GLU A 199 -0.60 24.57 -14.90
CA GLU A 199 -0.57 23.26 -15.55
C GLU A 199 -0.98 23.35 -17.03
N VAL A 200 -0.18 22.72 -17.89
CA VAL A 200 -0.43 22.52 -19.31
C VAL A 200 -1.23 21.23 -19.46
N THR A 201 -2.54 21.32 -19.29
CA THR A 201 -3.43 20.16 -19.25
C THR A 201 -3.56 19.46 -20.61
N ASP A 202 -3.70 18.13 -20.56
CA ASP A 202 -3.92 17.27 -21.72
C ASP A 202 -2.86 17.40 -22.82
N VAL A 203 -1.59 17.57 -22.43
CA VAL A 203 -0.46 17.81 -23.34
C VAL A 203 0.28 16.54 -23.76
N ILE A 204 0.31 15.52 -22.90
CA ILE A 204 1.03 14.27 -23.13
C ILE A 204 0.19 13.36 -24.02
N ASP A 205 0.85 12.77 -25.02
CA ASP A 205 0.25 11.83 -25.97
C ASP A 205 0.60 10.38 -25.61
N LYS A 206 1.84 10.13 -25.19
CA LYS A 206 2.33 8.86 -24.66
C LYS A 206 3.73 8.99 -24.08
N VAL A 207 4.10 8.08 -23.19
CA VAL A 207 5.47 7.93 -22.67
C VAL A 207 6.00 6.53 -23.02
N GLU A 208 7.21 6.47 -23.58
CA GLU A 208 7.82 5.20 -24.02
C GLU A 208 9.21 5.02 -23.40
N LEU A 209 9.42 3.91 -22.69
CA LEU A 209 10.72 3.55 -22.16
C LEU A 209 11.59 2.95 -23.28
N ASP A 210 12.82 3.44 -23.42
CA ASP A 210 13.77 2.89 -24.38
C ASP A 210 14.11 1.42 -24.09
N LYS A 211 14.53 0.68 -25.12
CA LYS A 211 14.92 -0.74 -25.03
C LYS A 211 16.04 -1.00 -24.01
N SER A 212 16.91 -0.02 -23.76
CA SER A 212 17.97 -0.12 -22.76
C SER A 212 17.47 0.07 -21.32
N GLY A 213 16.26 0.59 -21.13
CA GLY A 213 15.68 0.96 -19.84
C GLY A 213 16.32 2.21 -19.21
N LYS A 214 17.24 2.91 -19.90
CA LYS A 214 18.01 4.02 -19.31
C LYS A 214 17.35 5.38 -19.44
N PHE A 215 16.37 5.52 -20.34
CA PHE A 215 15.63 6.75 -20.51
C PHE A 215 14.23 6.46 -21.05
N ALA A 216 13.31 7.40 -20.82
CA ALA A 216 11.98 7.41 -21.42
C ALA A 216 11.81 8.64 -22.31
N ILE A 217 10.96 8.53 -23.34
CA ILE A 217 10.57 9.63 -24.22
C ILE A 217 9.10 9.97 -23.96
N ILE A 218 8.86 11.19 -23.51
CA ILE A 218 7.52 11.79 -23.42
C ILE A 218 7.21 12.42 -24.78
N ASN A 219 6.12 12.01 -25.42
CA ASN A 219 5.62 12.57 -26.66
C ASN A 219 4.41 13.46 -26.37
N PHE A 220 4.31 14.61 -27.05
CA PHE A 220 3.21 15.56 -26.87
C PHE A 220 2.19 15.52 -28.01
N LYS A 221 0.95 15.89 -27.69
CA LYS A 221 -0.16 15.97 -28.65
C LYS A 221 0.06 17.11 -29.65
N ASN A 222 -0.25 16.87 -30.92
CA ASN A 222 0.00 17.83 -32.01
C ASN A 222 -0.69 19.19 -31.79
N SER A 223 -1.89 19.19 -31.20
CA SER A 223 -2.71 20.39 -30.95
C SER A 223 -2.18 21.30 -29.83
N LYS A 224 -1.21 20.83 -29.04
CA LYS A 224 -0.69 21.52 -27.85
C LYS A 224 0.72 22.05 -28.03
N ILE A 225 1.22 22.09 -29.27
CA ILE A 225 2.61 22.45 -29.59
C ILE A 225 2.64 23.47 -30.72
N GLY A 226 3.50 24.48 -30.60
CA GLY A 226 3.88 25.36 -31.71
C GLY A 226 3.54 26.83 -31.49
N ARG A 227 3.79 27.64 -32.52
CA ARG A 227 3.74 29.12 -32.45
C ARG A 227 2.32 29.70 -32.39
N GLU A 228 1.32 28.94 -32.83
CA GLU A 228 -0.06 29.40 -33.06
C GLU A 228 -1.09 28.76 -32.13
N VAL A 229 -0.64 28.06 -31.07
CA VAL A 229 -1.54 27.59 -30.01
C VAL A 229 -2.19 28.84 -29.40
N ASP A 230 -3.50 29.03 -29.65
CA ASP A 230 -4.27 30.25 -29.39
C ASP A 230 -4.09 30.80 -27.96
N LYS A 231 -4.26 32.13 -27.85
CA LYS A 231 -4.23 33.14 -26.75
C LYS A 231 -4.55 32.76 -25.27
N THR A 232 -4.46 31.50 -24.88
CA THR A 232 -4.69 30.99 -23.53
C THR A 232 -3.52 30.06 -23.16
N ASP A 233 -2.36 30.63 -22.84
CA ASP A 233 -1.19 30.13 -22.04
C ASP A 233 -0.96 28.62 -21.75
N LEU A 234 -1.42 27.67 -22.59
CA LEU A 234 -1.59 26.25 -22.22
C LEU A 234 -0.98 25.26 -23.26
N GLY A 235 0.14 25.60 -23.90
CA GLY A 235 0.85 24.70 -24.83
C GLY A 235 2.37 24.84 -24.76
N ILE A 236 3.09 23.92 -25.42
CA ILE A 236 4.57 23.89 -25.50
C ILE A 236 5.08 24.78 -26.63
N LYS A 237 5.95 25.73 -26.28
CA LYS A 237 6.55 26.71 -27.19
C LYS A 237 8.07 26.62 -27.20
N ASN A 238 8.66 27.11 -28.29
CA ASN A 238 10.11 27.21 -28.40
C ASN A 238 10.64 28.36 -27.54
N GLN A 239 11.86 28.19 -27.03
CA GLN A 239 12.58 29.18 -26.22
C GLN A 239 11.94 29.49 -24.85
N GLU A 240 11.09 28.59 -24.35
CA GLU A 240 10.46 28.70 -23.04
C GLU A 240 10.95 27.59 -22.09
N GLU A 241 10.89 27.87 -20.78
CA GLU A 241 11.19 26.93 -19.70
C GLU A 241 9.87 26.38 -19.14
N TYR A 242 9.84 25.06 -18.92
CA TYR A 242 8.74 24.37 -18.28
C TYR A 242 9.26 23.55 -17.10
N LYS A 243 8.35 23.19 -16.20
CA LYS A 243 8.60 22.24 -15.12
C LYS A 243 7.83 20.96 -15.41
N ILE A 244 8.48 19.82 -15.22
CA ILE A 244 7.83 18.51 -15.22
C ILE A 244 7.86 18.01 -13.80
N GLU A 245 6.68 17.77 -13.24
CA GLU A 245 6.47 17.08 -11.98
C GLU A 245 6.28 15.59 -12.26
N PHE A 246 7.02 14.78 -11.52
CA PHE A 246 7.03 13.32 -11.60
C PHE A 246 6.40 12.78 -10.33
N GLU A 247 5.37 11.96 -10.48
CA GLU A 247 4.71 11.29 -9.36
C GLU A 247 5.65 10.29 -8.67
N ASP A 248 5.40 10.03 -7.38
CA ASP A 248 6.22 9.13 -6.57
C ASP A 248 6.22 7.68 -7.06
N ASN A 249 5.21 7.28 -7.84
CA ASN A 249 5.18 5.98 -8.51
C ASN A 249 6.43 5.74 -9.37
N ILE A 250 7.04 6.76 -9.96
CA ILE A 250 8.20 6.59 -10.83
C ILE A 250 9.46 6.26 -10.02
N THR A 251 9.81 7.13 -9.05
CA THR A 251 11.11 7.06 -8.34
C THR A 251 11.02 6.71 -6.85
N GLY A 252 9.81 6.56 -6.30
CA GLY A 252 9.54 6.43 -4.88
C GLY A 252 9.35 7.76 -4.14
N LYS A 253 9.46 8.89 -4.86
CA LYS A 253 9.27 10.25 -4.33
C LYS A 253 8.77 11.17 -5.43
N GLU A 254 7.95 12.14 -5.06
CA GLU A 254 7.60 13.25 -5.94
C GLU A 254 8.85 14.11 -6.20
N GLU A 255 9.07 14.46 -7.46
CA GLU A 255 10.21 15.27 -7.87
C GLU A 255 9.81 16.20 -9.02
N THR A 256 10.37 17.42 -9.06
CA THR A 256 10.17 18.36 -10.16
C THR A 256 11.50 18.65 -10.87
N LYS A 257 11.53 18.55 -12.20
CA LYS A 257 12.67 18.98 -13.02
C LYS A 257 12.27 20.08 -13.99
N LYS A 258 13.20 20.98 -14.25
CA LYS A 258 13.06 22.00 -15.30
C LYS A 258 13.52 21.43 -16.63
N VAL A 259 12.82 21.80 -17.69
CA VAL A 259 13.18 21.52 -19.07
C VAL A 259 13.06 22.81 -19.89
N PHE A 260 14.04 23.06 -20.73
CA PHE A 260 14.04 24.25 -21.59
C PHE A 260 13.98 23.80 -23.04
N PHE A 261 12.96 24.23 -23.79
CA PHE A 261 12.80 23.87 -25.19
C PHE A 261 13.62 24.81 -26.08
N LYS A 262 14.62 24.26 -26.79
CA LYS A 262 15.46 24.98 -27.76
C LYS A 262 15.52 24.20 -29.06
N ASP A 263 14.59 24.48 -29.96
CA ASP A 263 14.63 23.93 -31.31
C ASP A 263 15.24 24.93 -32.29
N PHE A 264 16.45 24.62 -32.77
CA PHE A 264 17.18 25.41 -33.76
C PHE A 264 17.68 24.58 -34.95
N GLU A 265 17.45 23.26 -34.93
CA GLU A 265 17.98 22.42 -36.01
C GLU A 265 16.96 22.31 -37.12
N VAL A 266 17.40 22.60 -38.34
CA VAL A 266 16.58 22.52 -39.55
C VAL A 266 16.08 21.10 -39.83
N LEU A 267 14.84 21.00 -40.26
CA LEU A 267 14.22 19.76 -40.75
C LEU A 267 14.92 19.24 -42.01
N LYS A 268 15.15 17.93 -42.10
CA LYS A 268 15.79 17.27 -43.25
C LYS A 268 15.00 16.04 -43.68
N VAL A 269 15.00 15.76 -44.99
CA VAL A 269 14.63 14.44 -45.52
C VAL A 269 15.84 13.51 -45.38
N GLU A 270 15.70 12.45 -44.59
CA GLU A 270 16.72 11.42 -44.40
C GLU A 270 16.73 10.40 -45.54
N SER A 271 15.55 9.97 -45.99
CA SER A 271 15.43 8.98 -47.06
C SER A 271 14.07 9.02 -47.74
N ILE A 272 14.05 8.69 -49.04
CA ILE A 272 12.83 8.45 -49.81
C ILE A 272 12.88 7.03 -50.38
N THR A 273 11.86 6.22 -50.13
CA THR A 273 11.84 4.80 -50.54
C THR A 273 10.48 4.37 -51.05
N VAL A 274 10.43 3.46 -52.03
CA VAL A 274 9.18 2.85 -52.49
C VAL A 274 8.86 1.67 -51.57
N VAL A 275 7.72 1.74 -50.88
CA VAL A 275 7.33 0.76 -49.85
C VAL A 275 6.10 -0.05 -50.23
N GLY A 276 5.38 0.33 -51.30
CA GLY A 276 4.22 -0.39 -51.80
C GLY A 276 4.01 -0.22 -53.30
N SER A 277 2.98 -0.91 -53.82
CA SER A 277 2.61 -0.81 -55.23
C SER A 277 2.06 0.56 -55.63
N ASP A 278 1.68 1.38 -54.66
CA ASP A 278 1.12 2.72 -54.81
C ASP A 278 1.61 3.65 -53.70
N SER A 279 2.70 3.28 -53.01
CA SER A 279 3.09 3.92 -51.74
C SER A 279 4.58 4.22 -51.68
N ILE A 280 4.91 5.47 -51.36
CA ILE A 280 6.29 5.97 -51.18
C ILE A 280 6.43 6.48 -49.74
N LYS A 281 7.50 6.06 -49.04
CA LYS A 281 7.82 6.54 -47.71
C LYS A 281 8.89 7.62 -47.76
N VAL A 282 8.64 8.72 -47.06
CA VAL A 282 9.63 9.76 -46.77
C VAL A 282 9.92 9.72 -45.27
N LYS A 283 11.20 9.65 -44.92
CA LYS A 283 11.67 9.74 -43.52
C LYS A 283 12.28 11.11 -43.28
N PHE A 284 11.88 11.75 -42.19
CA PHE A 284 12.37 13.05 -41.77
C PHE A 284 13.30 12.93 -40.54
N SER A 285 14.17 13.93 -40.34
CA SER A 285 15.08 13.97 -39.19
C SER A 285 14.39 14.29 -37.87
N LYS A 286 13.16 14.82 -37.91
CA LYS A 286 12.36 15.25 -36.77
C LYS A 286 10.86 15.14 -37.11
N PRO A 287 9.97 15.14 -36.09
CA PRO A 287 8.53 15.18 -36.31
C PRO A 287 8.09 16.39 -37.15
N VAL A 288 7.28 16.16 -38.17
CA VAL A 288 6.71 17.23 -39.01
C VAL A 288 5.33 17.67 -38.50
N LYS A 289 4.99 18.93 -38.71
CA LYS A 289 3.69 19.49 -38.34
C LYS A 289 2.64 19.01 -39.36
N PRO A 290 1.51 18.42 -38.92
CA PRO A 290 0.40 18.08 -39.81
C PRO A 290 -0.27 19.33 -40.42
N ASP A 291 -1.04 19.16 -41.50
CA ASP A 291 -1.83 20.24 -42.09
C ASP A 291 -2.95 20.72 -41.15
N GLU A 292 -3.13 22.05 -41.10
CA GLU A 292 -4.04 22.77 -40.19
C GLU A 292 -5.52 22.65 -40.58
N ASN A 293 -5.85 22.30 -41.83
CA ASN A 293 -7.24 22.17 -42.30
C ASN A 293 -7.94 20.88 -41.84
N MET A 294 -7.42 20.24 -40.78
CA MET A 294 -8.03 19.09 -40.13
C MET A 294 -8.97 19.55 -39.01
N ASP A 295 -10.17 20.02 -39.37
CA ASP A 295 -11.24 20.46 -38.44
C ASP A 295 -11.75 19.38 -37.47
N ASN A 296 -11.10 18.20 -37.38
CA ASN A 296 -11.58 17.10 -36.54
C ASN A 296 -10.41 16.44 -35.80
N GLN A 297 -10.49 16.44 -34.46
CA GLN A 297 -9.46 15.89 -33.55
C GLN A 297 -9.24 14.38 -33.74
N ASP A 298 -10.17 13.67 -34.39
CA ASP A 298 -10.14 12.22 -34.59
C ASP A 298 -9.54 11.79 -35.95
N LYS A 299 -9.04 12.71 -36.77
CA LYS A 299 -8.41 12.36 -38.06
C LYS A 299 -6.92 12.09 -37.88
N GLU A 300 -6.46 11.05 -38.56
CA GLU A 300 -5.04 10.72 -38.71
C GLU A 300 -4.25 11.95 -39.20
N PRO A 301 -3.07 12.23 -38.63
CA PRO A 301 -2.25 13.35 -39.04
C PRO A 301 -1.77 13.16 -40.49
N GLU A 302 -1.93 14.18 -41.32
CA GLU A 302 -1.58 14.15 -42.75
C GLU A 302 -0.87 15.43 -43.19
N LEU A 303 -0.16 15.33 -44.31
CA LEU A 303 0.42 16.48 -45.03
C LEU A 303 -0.40 16.77 -46.30
N LYS A 304 -0.20 17.95 -46.91
CA LYS A 304 -0.88 18.29 -48.15
C LYS A 304 -0.31 17.44 -49.28
N ALA A 305 -1.19 16.93 -50.15
CA ALA A 305 -0.77 16.25 -51.37
C ALA A 305 0.13 17.15 -52.23
N ASP A 306 -0.17 18.47 -52.26
CA ASP A 306 0.58 19.48 -53.00
C ASP A 306 2.01 19.69 -52.48
N ASP A 307 2.36 19.23 -51.28
CA ASP A 307 3.72 19.30 -50.74
C ASP A 307 4.68 18.31 -51.44
N PHE A 308 4.14 17.43 -52.29
CA PHE A 308 4.87 16.39 -52.99
C PHE A 308 4.60 16.45 -54.50
N GLU A 309 5.62 16.14 -55.30
CA GLU A 309 5.53 16.09 -56.76
C GLU A 309 6.17 14.79 -57.25
N ILE A 310 5.43 13.99 -58.01
CA ILE A 310 5.86 12.68 -58.49
C ILE A 310 5.90 12.69 -60.02
N ASN A 311 7.08 12.47 -60.60
CA ASN A 311 7.32 12.55 -62.05
C ASN A 311 6.83 13.86 -62.68
N ASN A 312 7.15 15.01 -62.09
CA ASN A 312 6.69 16.32 -62.58
C ASN A 312 5.15 16.42 -62.66
N ASP A 313 4.46 15.93 -61.62
CA ASP A 313 3.00 15.87 -61.49
C ASP A 313 2.28 14.92 -62.47
N ASP A 314 3.03 14.08 -63.22
CA ASP A 314 2.44 13.03 -64.08
C ASP A 314 1.74 11.92 -63.26
N ILE A 315 2.12 11.74 -62.00
CA ILE A 315 1.49 10.79 -61.07
C ILE A 315 0.83 11.56 -59.94
N SER A 316 -0.49 11.41 -59.81
CA SER A 316 -1.26 12.07 -58.75
C SER A 316 -0.96 11.48 -57.37
N VAL A 317 -0.87 12.37 -56.37
CA VAL A 317 -0.83 12.01 -54.95
C VAL A 317 -2.26 12.03 -54.43
N SER A 318 -2.74 10.90 -53.91
CA SER A 318 -4.08 10.81 -53.35
C SER A 318 -4.14 11.29 -51.91
N LYS A 319 -3.11 10.97 -51.11
CA LYS A 319 -3.07 11.23 -49.67
C LYS A 319 -1.65 11.11 -49.13
N VAL A 320 -1.32 11.83 -48.06
CA VAL A 320 -0.02 11.71 -47.38
C VAL A 320 -0.23 11.52 -45.89
N GLU A 321 -0.11 10.29 -45.41
CA GLU A 321 -0.36 9.94 -44.01
C GLU A 321 0.92 10.00 -43.20
N LEU A 322 0.87 10.62 -42.02
CA LEU A 322 1.95 10.60 -41.06
C LEU A 322 1.87 9.34 -40.19
N CYS A 323 3.03 8.81 -39.84
CA CYS A 323 3.21 7.63 -39.00
C CYS A 323 4.47 7.79 -38.15
N ASN A 324 4.68 6.88 -37.19
CA ASN A 324 5.86 6.87 -36.32
C ASN A 324 6.10 8.25 -35.65
N ASN A 325 5.07 8.76 -34.96
CA ASN A 325 5.07 10.06 -34.30
C ASN A 325 5.45 11.24 -35.23
N ASN A 326 4.91 11.24 -36.46
CA ASN A 326 5.14 12.22 -37.52
C ASN A 326 6.59 12.31 -38.03
N THR A 327 7.44 11.31 -37.78
CA THR A 327 8.80 11.29 -38.37
C THR A 327 8.84 10.65 -39.75
N GLU A 328 7.75 9.98 -40.16
CA GLU A 328 7.62 9.31 -41.44
C GLU A 328 6.29 9.68 -42.12
N ALA A 329 6.33 9.89 -43.44
CA ALA A 329 5.16 10.12 -44.27
C ALA A 329 5.02 9.03 -45.32
N ILE A 330 3.82 8.43 -45.40
CA ILE A 330 3.42 7.49 -46.46
C ILE A 330 2.59 8.24 -47.50
N ILE A 331 3.19 8.48 -48.66
CA ILE A 331 2.55 9.08 -49.83
C ILE A 331 1.81 7.98 -50.58
N LYS A 332 0.48 8.03 -50.57
CA LYS A 332 -0.39 7.17 -51.38
C LYS A 332 -0.62 7.80 -52.75
N LEU A 333 -0.37 7.05 -53.81
CA LEU A 333 -0.47 7.48 -55.20
C LEU A 333 -1.80 7.05 -55.81
N GLY A 334 -2.32 7.84 -56.75
CA GLY A 334 -3.43 7.45 -57.63
C GLY A 334 -3.02 6.50 -58.76
N TYR A 335 -1.82 5.92 -58.68
CA TYR A 335 -1.17 5.16 -59.74
C TYR A 335 -0.47 3.92 -59.16
N THR A 336 -0.62 2.78 -59.86
CA THR A 336 0.07 1.53 -59.51
C THR A 336 1.44 1.46 -60.18
N LEU A 337 2.49 1.54 -59.35
CA LEU A 337 3.89 1.40 -59.71
C LEU A 337 4.21 -0.03 -60.21
N THR A 338 5.03 -0.10 -61.25
CA THR A 338 5.49 -1.36 -61.86
C THR A 338 6.95 -1.65 -61.53
N ASP A 339 7.33 -2.92 -61.48
CA ASP A 339 8.71 -3.31 -61.16
C ASP A 339 9.71 -2.77 -62.21
N GLY A 340 10.82 -2.22 -61.74
CA GLY A 340 11.83 -1.57 -62.58
C GLY A 340 11.46 -0.16 -63.09
N GLN A 341 10.26 0.35 -62.78
CA GLN A 341 9.86 1.71 -63.15
C GLN A 341 10.77 2.74 -62.49
N LYS A 342 11.18 3.76 -63.26
CA LYS A 342 11.90 4.92 -62.73
C LYS A 342 10.89 5.99 -62.32
N ILE A 343 11.02 6.48 -61.10
CA ILE A 343 10.21 7.58 -60.59
C ILE A 343 11.10 8.67 -60.02
N LYS A 344 10.74 9.93 -60.24
CA LYS A 344 11.31 11.08 -59.56
C LYS A 344 10.34 11.52 -58.48
N VAL A 345 10.82 11.61 -57.24
CA VAL A 345 10.05 12.10 -56.10
C VAL A 345 10.66 13.41 -55.64
N LYS A 346 9.82 14.42 -55.46
CA LYS A 346 10.21 15.73 -54.94
C LYS A 346 9.39 16.06 -53.70
N VAL A 347 10.08 16.28 -52.60
CA VAL A 347 9.53 16.87 -51.37
C VAL A 347 9.75 18.37 -51.48
N LYS A 348 8.65 19.14 -51.51
CA LYS A 348 8.70 20.59 -51.67
C LYS A 348 8.99 21.27 -50.33
N GLY A 349 9.31 22.57 -50.40
CA GLY A 349 9.77 23.34 -49.23
C GLY A 349 8.69 23.63 -48.19
N GLN A 350 7.41 23.38 -48.48
CA GLN A 350 6.31 23.71 -47.56
C GLN A 350 6.17 22.73 -46.38
N VAL A 351 6.84 21.58 -46.41
CA VAL A 351 6.83 20.63 -45.28
C VAL A 351 7.68 21.19 -44.14
N GLY A 352 7.04 21.58 -43.05
CA GLY A 352 7.68 22.18 -41.88
C GLY A 352 7.56 21.35 -40.60
N ASP A 353 8.45 21.59 -39.65
CA ASP A 353 8.33 21.07 -38.28
C ASP A 353 7.42 21.93 -37.40
N PHE A 354 7.23 21.53 -36.13
CA PHE A 354 6.42 22.26 -35.15
C PHE A 354 6.98 23.64 -34.78
N ASN A 355 8.26 23.89 -35.04
CA ASN A 355 8.88 25.20 -34.86
C ASN A 355 8.86 26.02 -36.15
N GLY A 356 8.27 25.55 -37.25
CA GLY A 356 8.20 26.24 -38.53
C GLY A 356 9.52 26.25 -39.32
N PHE A 357 10.46 25.35 -39.04
CA PHE A 357 11.57 25.10 -39.96
C PHE A 357 11.10 24.20 -41.10
N GLU A 358 11.10 24.78 -42.29
CA GLU A 358 10.80 24.12 -43.54
C GLU A 358 11.95 23.23 -44.03
N VAL A 359 11.61 22.11 -44.65
CA VAL A 359 12.60 21.23 -45.28
C VAL A 359 13.16 21.88 -46.55
N ALA A 360 14.46 21.71 -46.79
CA ALA A 360 15.02 22.08 -48.08
C ALA A 360 14.44 21.18 -49.18
N VAL A 361 14.06 21.75 -50.32
CA VAL A 361 13.53 21.00 -51.48
C VAL A 361 14.48 19.84 -51.79
N LYS A 362 13.93 18.63 -51.76
CA LYS A 362 14.69 17.39 -51.98
C LYS A 362 14.08 16.63 -53.15
N GLU A 363 14.90 16.39 -54.16
CA GLU A 363 14.56 15.51 -55.28
C GLU A 363 15.40 14.22 -55.23
N GLU A 364 14.75 13.09 -55.49
CA GLU A 364 15.41 11.80 -55.59
C GLU A 364 14.83 10.97 -56.73
N ASN A 365 15.70 10.34 -57.53
CA ASN A 365 15.29 9.39 -58.57
C ASN A 365 15.38 7.98 -57.99
N LEU A 366 14.24 7.28 -57.97
CA LEU A 366 14.12 5.93 -57.44
C LEU A 366 13.85 4.94 -58.57
N VAL A 367 14.31 3.70 -58.38
CA VAL A 367 13.91 2.56 -59.20
C VAL A 367 13.00 1.70 -58.34
N VAL A 368 11.76 1.53 -58.80
CA VAL A 368 10.78 0.68 -58.14
C VAL A 368 11.29 -0.75 -58.13
N LYS A 369 11.32 -1.36 -56.94
CA LYS A 369 11.65 -2.78 -56.75
C LYS A 369 10.46 -3.43 -56.07
N LYS A 370 9.78 -4.32 -56.77
CA LYS A 370 8.64 -5.05 -56.21
C LYS A 370 9.10 -5.92 -55.05
N ASN A 371 8.42 -5.82 -53.91
CA ASN A 371 8.62 -6.69 -52.76
C ASN A 371 7.53 -7.78 -52.73
N LEU A 372 7.94 -9.04 -52.61
CA LEU A 372 7.05 -10.20 -52.52
C LEU A 372 7.02 -10.82 -51.11
N ALA A 373 7.72 -10.22 -50.14
CA ALA A 373 7.66 -10.65 -48.75
C ALA A 373 6.23 -10.51 -48.20
N LYS A 374 5.77 -11.54 -47.49
CA LYS A 374 4.50 -11.51 -46.76
C LYS A 374 4.73 -10.86 -45.38
N PRO A 375 3.66 -10.35 -44.73
CA PRO A 375 3.75 -9.88 -43.36
C PRO A 375 4.21 -11.02 -42.43
N GLU A 376 5.34 -10.83 -41.78
CA GLU A 376 5.90 -11.75 -40.79
C GLU A 376 6.28 -10.97 -39.52
N VAL A 377 5.98 -11.54 -38.36
CA VAL A 377 6.32 -10.94 -37.07
C VAL A 377 7.80 -11.18 -36.79
N VAL A 378 8.58 -10.11 -36.68
CA VAL A 378 10.02 -10.13 -36.39
C VAL A 378 10.34 -9.82 -34.92
N GLY A 379 9.35 -9.39 -34.15
CA GLY A 379 9.49 -9.12 -32.72
C GLY A 379 8.20 -8.60 -32.10
N TYR A 380 8.26 -8.25 -30.82
CA TYR A 380 7.15 -7.63 -30.11
C TYR A 380 7.68 -6.68 -29.02
N LYS A 381 6.83 -5.74 -28.58
CA LYS A 381 7.07 -4.81 -27.47
C LYS A 381 5.76 -4.57 -26.71
N ASN A 382 5.85 -3.83 -25.60
CA ASN A 382 4.70 -3.35 -24.80
C ASN A 382 3.71 -4.48 -24.43
N ILE A 383 4.24 -5.60 -23.93
CA ILE A 383 3.42 -6.72 -23.49
C ILE A 383 2.97 -6.49 -22.04
N LYS A 384 1.65 -6.39 -21.84
CA LYS A 384 0.99 -6.27 -20.54
C LYS A 384 -0.13 -7.32 -20.45
N LYS A 385 -0.89 -7.30 -19.37
CA LYS A 385 -2.05 -8.18 -19.16
C LYS A 385 -3.11 -7.98 -20.25
N GLY A 386 -3.42 -6.74 -20.62
CA GLY A 386 -4.43 -6.40 -21.62
C GLY A 386 -3.91 -5.97 -23.00
N GLU A 387 -2.61 -5.95 -23.27
CA GLU A 387 -2.09 -5.47 -24.58
C GLU A 387 -0.77 -6.11 -25.01
N VAL A 388 -0.52 -6.10 -26.32
CA VAL A 388 0.79 -6.41 -26.93
C VAL A 388 0.96 -5.69 -28.27
N THR A 389 2.17 -5.23 -28.56
CA THR A 389 2.51 -4.68 -29.89
C THR A 389 3.41 -5.63 -30.65
N LEU A 390 2.96 -6.15 -31.79
CA LEU A 390 3.74 -6.99 -32.70
C LEU A 390 4.45 -6.13 -33.75
N ILE A 391 5.72 -6.45 -34.04
CA ILE A 391 6.56 -5.73 -35.00
C ILE A 391 6.73 -6.60 -36.24
N PHE A 392 6.44 -6.05 -37.41
CA PHE A 392 6.50 -6.75 -38.70
C PHE A 392 7.76 -6.41 -39.50
N ASN A 393 8.14 -7.31 -40.40
CA ASN A 393 9.22 -7.10 -41.37
C ASN A 393 8.92 -5.96 -42.36
N GLU A 394 7.66 -5.81 -42.75
CA GLU A 394 7.16 -4.87 -43.77
C GLU A 394 6.09 -3.93 -43.22
N GLU A 395 5.82 -2.84 -43.94
CA GLU A 395 4.64 -2.01 -43.69
C GLU A 395 3.36 -2.81 -43.92
N ILE A 396 2.42 -2.73 -42.99
CA ILE A 396 1.17 -3.51 -43.02
C ILE A 396 -0.06 -2.61 -43.09
N LYS A 397 -1.15 -3.18 -43.57
CA LYS A 397 -2.52 -2.64 -43.47
C LYS A 397 -3.51 -3.79 -43.32
N PHE A 398 -4.70 -3.50 -42.83
CA PHE A 398 -5.78 -4.50 -42.83
C PHE A 398 -6.17 -4.86 -44.27
N ASP A 399 -6.51 -6.12 -44.52
CA ASP A 399 -7.10 -6.47 -45.81
C ASP A 399 -8.57 -6.05 -45.85
N GLY A 400 -8.96 -5.42 -46.97
CA GLY A 400 -10.31 -4.91 -47.19
C GLY A 400 -10.72 -3.67 -46.37
N ASP A 401 -9.81 -3.08 -45.59
CA ASP A 401 -10.07 -1.90 -44.77
C ASP A 401 -8.84 -0.98 -44.77
N ASP A 402 -9.03 0.29 -45.10
CA ASP A 402 -7.95 1.29 -45.16
C ASP A 402 -7.80 2.08 -43.83
N ASN A 403 -8.65 1.81 -42.83
CA ASN A 403 -8.50 2.39 -41.49
C ASN A 403 -7.27 1.82 -40.77
N LYS A 404 -6.65 2.63 -39.90
CA LYS A 404 -5.55 2.17 -39.04
C LYS A 404 -6.03 1.41 -37.81
N GLU A 405 -7.29 1.56 -37.43
CA GLU A 405 -7.90 0.90 -36.28
C GLU A 405 -9.04 -0.02 -36.72
N LYS A 406 -9.10 -1.21 -36.10
CA LYS A 406 -10.16 -2.18 -36.34
C LYS A 406 -10.61 -2.80 -35.03
N LYS A 407 -11.91 -2.68 -34.73
CA LYS A 407 -12.54 -3.44 -33.65
C LYS A 407 -12.58 -4.92 -34.02
N ILE A 408 -12.22 -5.79 -33.08
CA ILE A 408 -12.21 -7.23 -33.26
C ILE A 408 -13.42 -7.82 -32.55
N THR A 409 -14.32 -8.46 -33.31
CA THR A 409 -15.54 -9.08 -32.80
C THR A 409 -15.63 -10.58 -33.13
N ASP A 410 -14.71 -11.06 -33.96
CA ASP A 410 -14.64 -12.43 -34.45
C ASP A 410 -13.33 -13.12 -34.01
N ASP A 411 -13.00 -14.26 -34.63
CA ASP A 411 -11.80 -15.05 -34.34
C ASP A 411 -10.56 -14.61 -35.14
N SER A 412 -10.53 -13.37 -35.66
CA SER A 412 -9.43 -12.87 -36.48
C SER A 412 -8.11 -12.73 -35.72
N ILE A 413 -8.17 -12.33 -34.44
CA ILE A 413 -7.02 -12.27 -33.54
C ILE A 413 -7.42 -12.85 -32.17
N TYR A 414 -6.63 -13.81 -31.67
CA TYR A 414 -6.81 -14.42 -30.35
C TYR A 414 -5.48 -14.92 -29.80
N HIS A 415 -5.40 -15.22 -28.50
CA HIS A 415 -4.21 -15.86 -27.93
C HIS A 415 -4.38 -17.38 -27.73
N THR A 416 -4.79 -17.85 -26.56
CA THR A 416 -4.74 -19.28 -26.18
C THR A 416 -5.69 -20.15 -26.99
N ASN A 417 -6.89 -19.65 -27.27
CA ASN A 417 -7.90 -20.29 -28.10
C ASN A 417 -8.87 -19.21 -28.63
N THR A 418 -9.85 -19.61 -29.46
CA THR A 418 -10.77 -18.66 -30.11
C THR A 418 -11.81 -18.00 -29.19
N THR A 419 -11.95 -18.41 -27.93
CA THR A 419 -12.73 -17.64 -26.93
C THR A 419 -11.93 -16.46 -26.40
N ASN A 420 -10.60 -16.59 -26.37
CA ASN A 420 -9.66 -15.57 -25.91
C ASN A 420 -9.33 -14.52 -26.99
N LYS A 421 -10.37 -13.84 -27.49
CA LYS A 421 -10.27 -12.90 -28.61
C LYS A 421 -9.71 -11.55 -28.16
N ALA A 422 -9.00 -10.89 -29.07
CA ALA A 422 -8.71 -9.47 -28.93
C ALA A 422 -10.01 -8.64 -29.03
N SER A 423 -10.04 -7.47 -28.42
CA SER A 423 -11.13 -6.48 -28.55
C SER A 423 -10.86 -5.48 -29.67
N LYS A 424 -9.59 -5.13 -29.90
CA LYS A 424 -9.17 -4.08 -30.83
C LYS A 424 -7.76 -4.33 -31.38
N ALA A 425 -7.53 -3.89 -32.61
CA ALA A 425 -6.23 -3.89 -33.24
C ALA A 425 -5.96 -2.55 -33.94
N THR A 426 -4.76 -1.99 -33.76
CA THR A 426 -4.34 -0.71 -34.33
C THR A 426 -3.00 -0.86 -35.04
N ILE A 427 -2.87 -0.33 -36.25
CA ILE A 427 -1.67 -0.37 -37.09
C ILE A 427 -1.01 1.01 -37.12
N ASP A 428 0.29 1.06 -36.80
CA ASP A 428 1.16 2.20 -37.08
C ASP A 428 2.40 1.72 -37.86
N GLY A 429 2.35 1.88 -39.19
CA GLY A 429 3.40 1.42 -40.10
C GLY A 429 3.65 -0.09 -40.04
N LYS A 430 4.75 -0.49 -39.38
CA LYS A 430 5.14 -1.90 -39.18
C LYS A 430 4.64 -2.50 -37.86
N GLU A 431 3.95 -1.72 -37.04
CA GLU A 431 3.54 -2.14 -35.70
C GLU A 431 2.04 -2.43 -35.66
N LEU A 432 1.66 -3.57 -35.05
CA LEU A 432 0.28 -3.93 -34.77
C LEU A 432 0.10 -3.99 -33.25
N LYS A 433 -0.57 -3.00 -32.68
CA LYS A 433 -1.06 -3.04 -31.30
C LYS A 433 -2.31 -3.90 -31.25
N VAL A 434 -2.35 -4.85 -30.32
CA VAL A 434 -3.49 -5.75 -30.07
C VAL A 434 -3.91 -5.59 -28.62
N GLU A 435 -5.18 -5.34 -28.38
CA GLU A 435 -5.76 -5.12 -27.06
C GLU A 435 -6.73 -6.25 -26.68
N PHE A 436 -6.75 -6.62 -25.41
CA PHE A 436 -7.53 -7.69 -24.80
C PHE A 436 -8.23 -7.14 -23.55
N GLU A 437 -9.56 -7.01 -23.59
CA GLU A 437 -10.33 -6.50 -22.44
C GLU A 437 -10.77 -7.62 -21.49
N ASN A 438 -11.46 -8.64 -22.00
CA ASN A 438 -12.05 -9.70 -21.15
C ASN A 438 -11.13 -10.94 -21.03
N TYR A 439 -10.21 -11.12 -21.98
CA TYR A 439 -9.40 -12.32 -22.10
C TYR A 439 -7.93 -11.95 -22.15
N GLU A 440 -7.44 -11.55 -20.99
CA GLU A 440 -6.09 -11.06 -20.80
C GLU A 440 -5.01 -12.12 -21.08
N LEU A 441 -3.82 -11.62 -21.45
CA LEU A 441 -2.63 -12.43 -21.68
C LEU A 441 -2.17 -13.10 -20.38
N PRO A 442 -1.93 -14.43 -20.40
CA PRO A 442 -1.46 -15.14 -19.22
C PRO A 442 -0.04 -14.71 -18.83
N ALA A 443 0.35 -15.03 -17.60
CA ALA A 443 1.75 -14.95 -17.18
C ALA A 443 2.61 -15.91 -18.01
N GLY A 444 3.82 -15.49 -18.40
CA GLY A 444 4.73 -16.31 -19.17
C GLY A 444 4.39 -16.33 -20.67
N SER A 445 4.54 -17.49 -21.30
CA SER A 445 4.44 -17.62 -22.76
C SER A 445 2.99 -17.74 -23.24
N ALA A 446 2.64 -16.93 -24.24
CA ALA A 446 1.38 -16.99 -24.97
C ALA A 446 1.68 -16.96 -26.48
N ASN A 447 0.75 -17.45 -27.30
CA ASN A 447 0.86 -17.33 -28.75
C ASN A 447 -0.24 -16.40 -29.24
N ILE A 448 0.10 -15.34 -29.97
CA ILE A 448 -0.88 -14.49 -30.64
C ILE A 448 -1.14 -15.07 -32.02
N HIS A 449 -2.38 -15.45 -32.28
CA HIS A 449 -2.84 -15.99 -33.54
C HIS A 449 -3.49 -14.89 -34.36
N ILE A 450 -3.05 -14.71 -35.60
CA ILE A 450 -3.72 -13.83 -36.58
C ILE A 450 -4.16 -14.69 -37.76
N LYS A 451 -5.43 -14.58 -38.11
CA LYS A 451 -6.04 -15.32 -39.22
C LYS A 451 -5.35 -14.97 -40.54
N ALA A 452 -5.27 -15.95 -41.45
CA ALA A 452 -4.79 -15.70 -42.80
C ALA A 452 -5.66 -14.64 -43.49
N ASP A 453 -5.05 -13.87 -44.39
CA ASP A 453 -5.70 -12.79 -45.14
C ASP A 453 -6.29 -11.65 -44.28
N PHE A 454 -5.89 -11.54 -43.01
CA PHE A 454 -6.31 -10.44 -42.13
C PHE A 454 -5.50 -9.15 -42.38
N LEU A 455 -4.20 -9.32 -42.69
CA LEU A 455 -3.24 -8.26 -42.99
C LEU A 455 -2.71 -8.43 -44.41
N LYS A 456 -2.26 -7.33 -44.99
CA LYS A 456 -1.44 -7.33 -46.20
C LYS A 456 -0.36 -6.28 -46.14
N THR A 457 0.70 -6.47 -46.90
CA THR A 457 1.70 -5.42 -47.13
C THR A 457 1.15 -4.34 -48.07
N LEU A 458 1.84 -3.21 -48.14
CA LEU A 458 1.56 -2.18 -49.17
C LEU A 458 1.87 -2.66 -50.60
N TRP A 459 2.50 -3.84 -50.78
CA TRP A 459 2.65 -4.55 -52.05
C TRP A 459 1.55 -5.60 -52.31
N ASN A 460 0.47 -5.54 -51.54
CA ASN A 460 -0.68 -6.45 -51.61
C ASN A 460 -0.32 -7.93 -51.39
N GLN A 461 0.76 -8.22 -50.66
CA GLN A 461 1.06 -9.58 -50.20
C GLN A 461 0.30 -9.84 -48.91
N LYS A 462 -0.64 -10.79 -48.93
CA LYS A 462 -1.45 -11.16 -47.76
C LYS A 462 -0.65 -12.01 -46.79
N ASN A 463 -0.96 -11.90 -45.49
CA ASN A 463 -0.38 -12.78 -44.48
C ASN A 463 -0.94 -14.20 -44.58
N GLU A 464 -0.09 -15.18 -44.33
CA GLU A 464 -0.54 -16.51 -43.93
C GLU A 464 -1.03 -16.49 -42.48
N LYS A 465 -1.54 -17.61 -41.96
CA LYS A 465 -1.86 -17.70 -40.53
C LYS A 465 -0.59 -17.43 -39.72
N ILE A 466 -0.61 -16.37 -38.92
CA ILE A 466 0.51 -16.01 -38.05
C ILE A 466 0.28 -16.63 -36.68
N VAL A 467 1.35 -17.17 -36.09
CA VAL A 467 1.42 -17.58 -34.69
C VAL A 467 2.66 -16.92 -34.11
N ALA A 468 2.48 -15.82 -33.38
CA ALA A 468 3.56 -15.05 -32.79
C ALA A 468 3.73 -15.45 -31.32
N PRO A 469 4.82 -16.15 -30.94
CA PRO A 469 5.10 -16.43 -29.54
C PRO A 469 5.51 -15.14 -28.85
N VAL A 470 4.82 -14.83 -27.76
CA VAL A 470 5.10 -13.69 -26.90
C VAL A 470 5.28 -14.18 -25.47
N ASN A 471 6.12 -13.49 -24.71
CA ASN A 471 6.36 -13.85 -23.31
C ASN A 471 6.12 -12.63 -22.43
N ARG A 472 5.03 -12.66 -21.66
CA ARG A 472 4.72 -11.68 -20.62
C ARG A 472 5.59 -11.99 -19.41
N LYS A 473 6.61 -11.15 -19.19
CA LYS A 473 7.40 -11.22 -17.95
C LYS A 473 6.51 -10.75 -16.81
N VAL A 474 6.50 -11.54 -15.74
CA VAL A 474 5.85 -11.17 -14.47
C VAL A 474 6.94 -10.67 -13.53
N ASP A 475 6.64 -9.62 -12.78
CA ASP A 475 7.50 -9.16 -11.71
C ASP A 475 7.49 -10.19 -10.57
N ASP A 476 8.64 -10.81 -10.29
CA ASP A 476 8.78 -11.82 -9.23
C ASP A 476 9.16 -11.26 -7.85
N SER A 477 9.32 -9.93 -7.73
CA SER A 477 9.51 -9.33 -6.42
C SER A 477 8.29 -9.51 -5.53
N GLU A 478 8.50 -9.58 -4.21
CA GLU A 478 7.40 -9.71 -3.27
C GLU A 478 6.55 -8.44 -3.24
N LEU A 479 5.24 -8.58 -3.05
CA LEU A 479 4.36 -7.47 -2.70
C LEU A 479 4.74 -6.94 -1.31
N LYS A 480 4.91 -5.63 -1.19
CA LYS A 480 5.37 -4.92 0.02
C LYS A 480 4.60 -3.62 0.18
N VAL A 481 4.47 -3.20 1.43
CA VAL A 481 3.98 -1.86 1.77
C VAL A 481 5.14 -0.89 1.66
N ASN A 482 4.97 0.15 0.85
CA ASN A 482 5.92 1.26 0.72
C ASN A 482 5.69 2.31 1.80
N SER A 483 4.44 2.72 2.01
CA SER A 483 4.09 3.71 3.04
C SER A 483 2.68 3.51 3.57
N ILE A 484 2.48 3.98 4.80
CA ILE A 484 1.17 4.11 5.43
C ILE A 484 1.11 5.47 6.10
N GLU A 485 0.13 6.26 5.73
CA GLU A 485 -0.06 7.61 6.26
C GLU A 485 -1.55 7.86 6.52
N GLN A 486 -1.86 8.67 7.52
CA GLN A 486 -3.20 9.24 7.62
C GLN A 486 -3.39 10.20 6.44
N ASP A 487 -4.56 10.17 5.80
CA ASP A 487 -4.91 11.14 4.77
C ASP A 487 -4.72 12.57 5.28
N LYS A 488 -4.49 13.55 4.39
CA LYS A 488 -4.24 14.94 4.79
C LYS A 488 -5.51 15.69 5.19
N ASP A 489 -6.66 15.35 4.61
CA ASP A 489 -7.91 16.10 4.75
C ASP A 489 -8.99 15.35 5.55
N ASP A 490 -9.03 14.01 5.49
CA ASP A 490 -10.00 13.18 6.22
C ASP A 490 -9.35 12.52 7.46
N ALA A 491 -9.89 12.78 8.65
CA ALA A 491 -9.37 12.23 9.91
C ALA A 491 -9.65 10.72 10.09
N LYS A 492 -10.54 10.14 9.26
CA LYS A 492 -10.91 8.73 9.29
C LYS A 492 -10.18 7.88 8.25
N LEU A 493 -9.49 8.50 7.30
CA LEU A 493 -8.91 7.83 6.15
C LEU A 493 -7.41 7.58 6.35
N ILE A 494 -6.97 6.38 5.99
CA ILE A 494 -5.58 5.94 6.00
C ILE A 494 -5.23 5.55 4.57
N GLU A 495 -4.11 6.04 4.06
CA GLU A 495 -3.59 5.70 2.74
C GLU A 495 -2.47 4.67 2.88
N VAL A 496 -2.65 3.52 2.24
CA VAL A 496 -1.64 2.45 2.17
C VAL A 496 -1.13 2.37 0.74
N LYS A 497 0.16 2.65 0.53
CA LYS A 497 0.81 2.51 -0.78
C LYS A 497 1.63 1.23 -0.82
N PHE A 498 1.45 0.44 -1.87
CA PHE A 498 2.19 -0.79 -2.16
C PHE A 498 3.26 -0.55 -3.22
N ASN A 499 4.25 -1.45 -3.32
CA ASN A 499 5.27 -1.40 -4.37
C ASN A 499 4.73 -1.82 -5.76
N LYS A 500 3.59 -2.53 -5.80
CA LYS A 500 2.96 -3.08 -6.99
C LYS A 500 1.48 -2.76 -7.04
N GLU A 501 0.89 -2.90 -8.22
CA GLU A 501 -0.56 -2.85 -8.37
C GLU A 501 -1.20 -4.03 -7.62
N VAL A 502 -2.23 -3.73 -6.84
CA VAL A 502 -2.95 -4.73 -6.05
C VAL A 502 -4.24 -5.18 -6.73
N ASP A 503 -4.59 -6.45 -6.54
CA ASP A 503 -5.88 -6.98 -6.93
C ASP A 503 -7.00 -6.26 -6.18
N THR A 504 -7.99 -5.77 -6.92
CA THR A 504 -9.09 -4.96 -6.36
C THR A 504 -9.85 -5.74 -5.29
N LYS A 505 -10.23 -6.99 -5.55
CA LYS A 505 -11.07 -7.75 -4.61
C LYS A 505 -10.33 -8.05 -3.31
N LYS A 506 -9.05 -8.40 -3.40
CA LYS A 506 -8.21 -8.69 -2.25
C LYS A 506 -7.82 -7.44 -1.48
N ALA A 507 -7.59 -6.32 -2.16
CA ALA A 507 -7.30 -5.03 -1.52
C ALA A 507 -8.53 -4.40 -0.85
N GLU A 508 -9.74 -4.66 -1.34
CA GLU A 508 -10.98 -4.07 -0.80
C GLU A 508 -11.64 -4.91 0.30
N ASP A 509 -11.11 -6.11 0.58
CA ASP A 509 -11.59 -6.95 1.67
C ASP A 509 -11.09 -6.39 3.01
N THR A 510 -12.00 -5.79 3.80
CA THR A 510 -11.66 -5.20 5.10
C THR A 510 -11.10 -6.21 6.10
N SER A 511 -11.36 -7.52 5.93
CA SER A 511 -10.83 -8.58 6.81
C SER A 511 -9.33 -8.81 6.65
N ASN A 512 -8.74 -8.26 5.58
CA ASN A 512 -7.30 -8.27 5.32
C ASN A 512 -6.52 -7.22 6.13
N TYR A 513 -7.23 -6.39 6.88
CA TYR A 513 -6.67 -5.27 7.63
C TYR A 513 -7.04 -5.33 9.11
N LYS A 514 -6.08 -5.07 10.00
CA LYS A 514 -6.31 -4.90 11.44
C LYS A 514 -5.55 -3.69 11.97
N LEU A 515 -6.27 -2.72 12.51
CA LEU A 515 -5.70 -1.49 13.08
C LEU A 515 -5.75 -1.54 14.61
N VAL A 516 -4.63 -1.25 15.26
CA VAL A 516 -4.53 -1.10 16.72
C VAL A 516 -3.79 0.19 17.10
N ASP A 517 -4.15 0.79 18.23
CA ASP A 517 -3.40 1.92 18.82
C ASP A 517 -2.21 1.46 19.68
N GLU A 518 -1.44 2.40 20.21
CA GLU A 518 -0.29 2.16 21.08
C GLU A 518 -0.63 1.37 22.37
N ASN A 519 -1.88 1.44 22.83
CA ASN A 519 -2.37 0.69 23.99
C ASN A 519 -2.88 -0.71 23.61
N GLY A 520 -2.76 -1.11 22.35
CA GLY A 520 -3.27 -2.38 21.84
C GLY A 520 -4.78 -2.42 21.64
N ARG A 521 -5.49 -1.28 21.74
CA ARG A 521 -6.93 -1.25 21.49
C ARG A 521 -7.19 -1.35 20.00
N SER A 522 -8.11 -2.22 19.60
CA SER A 522 -8.48 -2.42 18.20
C SER A 522 -9.42 -1.32 17.70
N TRP A 523 -9.20 -0.89 16.45
CA TRP A 523 -10.00 0.11 15.76
C TRP A 523 -10.77 -0.54 14.61
N SER A 524 -12.07 -0.23 14.50
CA SER A 524 -12.92 -0.78 13.44
C SER A 524 -12.65 -0.10 12.09
N ILE A 525 -12.57 -0.92 11.05
CA ILE A 525 -12.45 -0.50 9.65
C ILE A 525 -13.83 -0.66 8.99
N ASP A 526 -14.36 0.43 8.45
CA ASP A 526 -15.64 0.46 7.75
C ASP A 526 -15.50 0.05 6.28
N ASN A 527 -14.41 0.46 5.63
CA ASN A 527 -14.19 0.23 4.20
C ASN A 527 -12.69 0.18 3.87
N ALA A 528 -12.35 -0.55 2.81
CA ALA A 528 -11.07 -0.47 2.11
C ALA A 528 -11.38 -0.34 0.62
N GLU A 529 -10.80 0.65 -0.05
CA GLU A 529 -11.07 0.95 -1.46
C GLU A 529 -9.76 1.11 -2.22
N LYS A 530 -9.61 0.43 -3.36
CA LYS A 530 -8.45 0.66 -4.22
C LYS A 530 -8.60 2.02 -4.89
N ASP A 531 -7.56 2.84 -4.83
CA ASP A 531 -7.58 4.17 -5.42
C ASP A 531 -7.67 4.06 -6.95
N SER A 532 -8.56 4.86 -7.54
CA SER A 532 -8.82 4.86 -8.99
C SER A 532 -7.66 5.39 -9.81
N ASP A 533 -6.94 6.36 -9.25
CA ASP A 533 -5.91 7.12 -9.95
C ASP A 533 -4.55 6.47 -9.72
N ASN A 534 -4.34 5.91 -8.52
CA ASN A 534 -3.16 5.13 -8.18
C ASN A 534 -3.54 3.70 -7.78
N LYS A 535 -3.48 2.77 -8.73
CA LYS A 535 -3.82 1.36 -8.52
C LYS A 535 -2.89 0.61 -7.54
N LYS A 536 -1.81 1.23 -7.07
CA LYS A 536 -0.92 0.73 -6.00
C LYS A 536 -1.30 1.24 -4.62
N LYS A 537 -2.38 2.04 -4.51
CA LYS A 537 -2.82 2.67 -3.28
C LYS A 537 -4.18 2.14 -2.86
N VAL A 538 -4.34 1.92 -1.56
CA VAL A 538 -5.60 1.53 -0.93
C VAL A 538 -5.94 2.56 0.14
N LYS A 539 -7.17 3.08 0.08
CA LYS A 539 -7.74 3.99 1.06
C LYS A 539 -8.57 3.20 2.06
N ILE A 540 -8.13 3.16 3.31
CA ILE A 540 -8.81 2.47 4.41
C ILE A 540 -9.57 3.50 5.24
N LYS A 541 -10.87 3.30 5.41
CA LYS A 541 -11.74 4.17 6.20
C LYS A 541 -12.07 3.52 7.53
N THR A 542 -11.84 4.26 8.61
CA THR A 542 -12.16 3.84 9.99
C THR A 542 -13.53 4.34 10.43
N SER A 543 -14.12 3.68 11.44
CA SER A 543 -15.47 4.01 11.92
C SER A 543 -15.56 5.37 12.63
N LYS A 544 -14.49 5.75 13.32
CA LYS A 544 -14.35 7.01 14.04
C LYS A 544 -13.02 7.69 13.68
N LYS A 545 -12.94 9.00 13.91
CA LYS A 545 -11.72 9.78 13.63
C LYS A 545 -10.56 9.25 14.46
N LEU A 546 -9.37 9.17 13.87
CA LEU A 546 -8.16 8.76 14.57
C LEU A 546 -7.75 9.85 15.56
N ASP A 547 -7.47 9.42 16.79
CA ASP A 547 -6.90 10.27 17.83
C ASP A 547 -5.40 10.47 17.54
N SER A 548 -4.81 11.54 18.07
CA SER A 548 -3.36 11.76 17.95
C SER A 548 -2.59 10.61 18.63
N GLY A 549 -1.62 10.01 17.94
CA GLY A 549 -0.80 8.95 18.51
C GLY A 549 -0.25 7.96 17.49
N LYS A 550 0.39 6.91 18.01
CA LYS A 550 0.97 5.84 17.21
C LYS A 550 -0.03 4.71 17.00
N TYR A 551 -0.13 4.24 15.77
CA TYR A 551 -0.98 3.12 15.36
C TYR A 551 -0.14 2.05 14.67
N THR A 552 -0.65 0.83 14.65
CA THR A 552 -0.10 -0.28 13.87
C THR A 552 -1.18 -0.91 13.02
N LEU A 553 -0.97 -0.91 11.70
CA LEU A 553 -1.80 -1.63 10.75
C LEU A 553 -1.15 -2.96 10.39
N THR A 554 -1.89 -4.04 10.59
CA THR A 554 -1.55 -5.39 10.11
C THR A 554 -2.26 -5.61 8.78
N ILE A 555 -1.52 -6.03 7.75
CA ILE A 555 -2.03 -6.32 6.40
C ILE A 555 -1.68 -7.77 6.07
N LYS A 556 -2.64 -8.54 5.59
CA LYS A 556 -2.50 -9.94 5.15
C LYS A 556 -3.38 -10.23 3.94
N ASP A 557 -3.09 -11.28 3.19
CA ASP A 557 -3.95 -11.82 2.11
C ASP A 557 -4.30 -10.85 0.95
N VAL A 558 -3.77 -9.62 0.95
CA VAL A 558 -3.78 -8.70 -0.20
C VAL A 558 -2.85 -9.25 -1.27
N GLU A 559 -3.33 -9.37 -2.50
CA GLU A 559 -2.58 -9.92 -3.63
C GLU A 559 -2.20 -8.83 -4.63
N ASP A 560 -1.12 -9.04 -5.38
CA ASP A 560 -0.87 -8.27 -6.61
C ASP A 560 -1.79 -8.74 -7.74
N VAL A 561 -1.81 -8.00 -8.86
CA VAL A 561 -2.65 -8.35 -10.03
C VAL A 561 -2.30 -9.68 -10.71
N ASP A 562 -1.17 -10.28 -10.35
CA ASP A 562 -0.72 -11.60 -10.81
C ASP A 562 -0.97 -12.70 -9.75
N GLY A 563 -1.64 -12.39 -8.64
CA GLY A 563 -2.14 -13.33 -7.63
C GLY A 563 -1.12 -13.68 -6.53
N LYS A 564 -0.05 -12.90 -6.34
CA LYS A 564 0.92 -13.12 -5.27
C LYS A 564 0.51 -12.35 -4.01
N ALA A 565 0.17 -13.08 -2.96
CA ALA A 565 -0.22 -12.51 -1.68
C ALA A 565 0.95 -11.87 -0.93
N ILE A 566 0.69 -10.76 -0.24
CA ILE A 566 1.60 -10.15 0.71
C ILE A 566 1.78 -11.08 1.92
N LYS A 567 3.02 -11.23 2.37
CA LYS A 567 3.30 -11.86 3.67
C LYS A 567 2.75 -10.97 4.78
N GLU A 568 2.07 -11.54 5.78
CA GLU A 568 1.53 -10.76 6.90
C GLU A 568 2.57 -9.76 7.42
N THR A 569 2.23 -8.48 7.33
CA THR A 569 3.13 -7.38 7.65
C THR A 569 2.45 -6.43 8.62
N LYS A 570 3.20 -5.99 9.63
CA LYS A 570 2.78 -5.00 10.62
C LYS A 570 3.58 -3.73 10.42
N VAL A 571 2.91 -2.64 10.08
CA VAL A 571 3.55 -1.34 9.86
C VAL A 571 2.95 -0.33 10.83
N SER A 572 3.82 0.37 11.56
CA SER A 572 3.40 1.45 12.44
C SER A 572 3.43 2.80 11.71
N PHE A 573 2.45 3.64 11.99
CA PHE A 573 2.38 5.02 11.51
C PHE A 573 1.85 5.92 12.63
N ASN A 574 2.04 7.23 12.50
CA ASN A 574 1.48 8.20 13.44
C ASN A 574 0.26 8.86 12.80
N ALA A 575 -0.82 9.00 13.57
CA ALA A 575 -1.98 9.80 13.20
C ALA A 575 -1.99 11.10 14.01
N ASN A 576 -2.53 12.14 13.41
CA ASN A 576 -2.80 13.41 14.07
C ASN A 576 -4.30 13.58 14.28
N GLU A 577 -4.66 14.16 15.41
CA GLU A 577 -6.01 14.66 15.61
C GLU A 577 -6.22 15.86 14.68
N LYS A 578 -7.38 15.94 14.01
CA LYS A 578 -7.69 17.04 13.07
C LYS A 578 -8.80 17.97 13.54
N ASP A 579 -9.32 17.76 14.74
CA ASP A 579 -10.46 18.53 15.26
C ASP A 579 -9.97 19.77 16.04
N PRO A 580 -10.36 20.99 15.62
CA PRO A 580 -10.08 22.18 16.41
C PRO A 580 -10.84 22.15 17.75
N ARG A 581 -10.25 22.75 18.78
CA ARG A 581 -10.92 22.88 20.09
C ARG A 581 -12.14 23.81 20.01
N THR A 582 -13.15 23.47 20.79
CA THR A 582 -14.40 24.22 20.97
C THR A 582 -14.68 24.44 22.45
N SER A 583 -15.59 25.37 22.78
CA SER A 583 -16.00 25.64 24.16
C SER A 583 -16.50 24.40 24.91
N LYS A 584 -17.10 23.45 24.19
CA LYS A 584 -17.61 22.19 24.76
C LYS A 584 -16.48 21.32 25.32
N ASP A 585 -15.30 21.39 24.71
CA ASP A 585 -14.16 20.52 25.07
C ASP A 585 -13.52 20.93 26.41
N ILE A 586 -13.74 22.18 26.83
CA ILE A 586 -13.29 22.76 28.11
C ILE A 586 -14.45 23.03 29.09
N GLU A 587 -15.68 22.65 28.74
CA GLU A 587 -16.84 22.82 29.61
C GLU A 587 -16.72 21.93 30.86
N GLY A 588 -16.93 22.51 32.05
CA GLY A 588 -16.75 21.81 33.33
C GLY A 588 -15.30 21.48 33.69
N LYS A 589 -14.32 22.05 32.97
CA LYS A 589 -12.87 21.78 33.14
C LYS A 589 -12.08 23.01 33.58
N VAL A 590 -12.77 24.07 34.00
CA VAL A 590 -12.15 25.30 34.48
C VAL A 590 -12.51 25.53 35.93
N HIS A 591 -11.49 25.46 36.79
CA HIS A 591 -11.69 25.53 38.24
C HIS A 591 -10.80 26.55 38.92
N VAL A 592 -11.36 27.26 39.90
CA VAL A 592 -10.60 28.02 40.89
C VAL A 592 -10.23 27.08 42.03
N TYR A 593 -8.95 27.07 42.38
CA TYR A 593 -8.40 26.40 43.55
C TYR A 593 -7.74 27.40 44.52
N GLY A 594 -7.58 26.97 45.77
CA GLY A 594 -7.03 27.80 46.84
C GLY A 594 -7.96 28.93 47.28
N GLU A 595 -7.55 29.67 48.31
CA GLU A 595 -8.28 30.84 48.81
C GLU A 595 -7.32 32.01 49.06
N GLY A 596 -7.85 33.24 49.00
CA GLY A 596 -7.08 34.45 49.28
C GLY A 596 -5.86 34.62 48.36
N ASN A 597 -4.69 34.85 48.96
CA ASN A 597 -3.45 35.16 48.24
C ASN A 597 -2.84 33.96 47.47
N LYS A 598 -3.43 32.76 47.56
CA LYS A 598 -2.97 31.56 46.85
C LYS A 598 -3.90 31.12 45.73
N GLN A 599 -4.99 31.86 45.44
CA GLN A 599 -5.99 31.40 44.49
C GLN A 599 -5.43 31.30 43.06
N LYS A 600 -5.88 30.29 42.31
CA LYS A 600 -5.47 30.02 40.92
C LYS A 600 -6.64 29.51 40.12
N ILE A 601 -6.71 29.87 38.84
CA ILE A 601 -7.63 29.25 37.86
C ILE A 601 -6.84 28.19 37.09
N ILE A 602 -7.35 26.97 37.03
CA ILE A 602 -6.81 25.89 36.20
C ILE A 602 -7.76 25.67 35.04
N VAL A 603 -7.22 25.72 33.82
CA VAL A 603 -7.90 25.34 32.59
C VAL A 603 -7.35 23.99 32.14
N ASP A 604 -8.22 22.99 31.99
CA ASP A 604 -7.86 21.65 31.52
C ASP A 604 -8.37 21.40 30.09
N PHE A 605 -7.42 21.15 29.18
CA PHE A 605 -7.67 20.81 27.79
C PHE A 605 -7.70 19.29 27.65
N ASP A 606 -8.64 18.77 26.88
CA ASP A 606 -8.79 17.34 26.62
C ASP A 606 -7.68 16.74 25.75
N THR A 607 -6.95 17.59 25.03
CA THR A 607 -5.81 17.22 24.19
C THR A 607 -4.57 18.01 24.58
N LYS A 608 -3.41 17.52 24.17
CA LYS A 608 -2.15 18.23 24.41
C LYS A 608 -2.11 19.51 23.57
N MET A 609 -1.94 20.65 24.23
CA MET A 609 -1.84 21.93 23.55
C MET A 609 -0.40 22.31 23.19
N LYS A 610 -0.23 23.16 22.17
CA LYS A 610 1.07 23.76 21.86
C LYS A 610 1.43 24.78 22.94
N GLU A 611 2.48 24.51 23.72
CA GLU A 611 2.82 25.31 24.89
C GLU A 611 2.95 26.81 24.59
N SER A 612 3.61 27.18 23.49
CA SER A 612 3.77 28.59 23.08
C SER A 612 2.44 29.29 22.80
N SER A 613 1.41 28.52 22.41
CA SER A 613 0.10 29.05 22.09
C SER A 613 -0.73 29.32 23.34
N ILE A 614 -0.70 28.42 24.32
CA ILE A 614 -1.50 28.53 25.55
C ILE A 614 -0.80 29.30 26.67
N ARG A 615 0.51 29.58 26.56
CA ARG A 615 1.29 30.35 27.54
C ARG A 615 1.12 31.88 27.45
N ASP A 616 0.41 32.39 26.45
CA ASP A 616 0.16 33.84 26.32
C ASP A 616 -1.01 34.27 27.21
N ILE A 617 -0.71 34.84 28.38
CA ILE A 617 -1.71 35.31 29.36
C ILE A 617 -2.71 36.32 28.78
N LYS A 618 -2.32 37.06 27.73
CA LYS A 618 -3.19 38.04 27.08
C LYS A 618 -4.34 37.42 26.28
N LYS A 619 -4.29 36.11 26.05
CA LYS A 619 -5.38 35.36 25.45
C LYS A 619 -6.50 35.03 26.44
N TYR A 620 -6.31 35.28 27.74
CA TYR A 620 -7.26 34.91 28.77
C TYR A 620 -7.94 36.16 29.34
N SER A 621 -9.27 36.15 29.36
CA SER A 621 -10.06 37.15 30.07
C SER A 621 -11.14 36.50 30.92
N LEU A 622 -11.51 37.16 32.01
CA LEU A 622 -12.50 36.69 32.96
C LEU A 622 -13.73 37.60 32.89
N GLU A 623 -14.91 37.00 32.77
CA GLU A 623 -16.20 37.67 32.78
C GLU A 623 -16.97 37.29 34.04
N CYS A 624 -17.58 38.27 34.72
CA CYS A 624 -18.58 38.06 35.76
C CYS A 624 -19.96 38.19 35.10
N VAL A 625 -20.64 37.06 34.93
CA VAL A 625 -21.93 36.99 34.22
C VAL A 625 -23.06 37.54 35.10
N SER A 626 -22.96 37.34 36.41
CA SER A 626 -23.97 37.77 37.37
C SER A 626 -23.94 39.26 37.72
N ASP A 627 -22.85 39.97 37.41
CA ASP A 627 -22.67 41.39 37.77
C ASP A 627 -21.82 42.13 36.72
N SER A 628 -22.49 42.97 35.92
CA SER A 628 -21.88 43.71 34.82
C SER A 628 -20.93 44.84 35.26
N LYS A 629 -20.83 45.11 36.56
CA LYS A 629 -19.95 46.14 37.14
C LYS A 629 -18.94 45.57 38.13
N TYR A 630 -18.75 44.25 38.13
CA TYR A 630 -17.90 43.56 39.09
C TYR A 630 -16.43 44.00 39.02
N PHE A 631 -15.89 44.19 37.82
CA PHE A 631 -14.49 44.58 37.63
C PHE A 631 -14.28 46.09 37.62
N LYS A 632 -13.04 46.51 37.88
CA LYS A 632 -12.61 47.90 37.97
C LYS A 632 -13.03 48.70 36.73
N GLY A 633 -13.60 49.88 36.98
CA GLY A 633 -14.13 50.74 35.93
C GLY A 633 -15.54 50.37 35.47
N GLU A 634 -16.30 49.66 36.32
CA GLU A 634 -17.67 49.22 36.06
C GLU A 634 -17.78 48.32 34.81
N LYS A 635 -16.91 47.31 34.74
CA LYS A 635 -16.85 46.36 33.61
C LYS A 635 -17.29 44.96 34.04
N SER A 636 -17.89 44.22 33.10
CA SER A 636 -18.22 42.80 33.25
C SER A 636 -17.05 41.87 32.96
N THR A 637 -16.01 42.36 32.28
CA THR A 637 -14.87 41.55 31.81
C THR A 637 -13.54 42.24 32.10
N VAL A 638 -12.50 41.45 32.38
CA VAL A 638 -11.12 41.90 32.62
C VAL A 638 -10.11 40.94 31.97
N LEU A 639 -9.00 41.43 31.43
CA LEU A 639 -7.89 40.56 31.02
C LEU A 639 -7.24 39.96 32.26
N ILE A 640 -6.86 38.68 32.23
CA ILE A 640 -6.15 38.07 33.37
C ILE A 640 -4.81 38.80 33.63
N ASP A 641 -4.15 39.29 32.58
CA ASP A 641 -2.91 40.09 32.65
C ASP A 641 -3.08 41.43 33.41
N ASP A 642 -4.32 41.96 33.50
CA ASP A 642 -4.63 43.19 34.22
C ASP A 642 -4.91 42.97 35.73
N LEU A 643 -4.98 41.71 36.18
CA LEU A 643 -5.26 41.34 37.57
C LEU A 643 -4.01 41.43 38.45
N TYR A 644 -4.22 41.71 39.73
CA TYR A 644 -3.14 41.87 40.72
C TYR A 644 -2.20 40.65 40.74
N ASN A 645 -0.93 40.89 40.39
CA ASN A 645 0.16 39.90 40.45
C ASN A 645 -0.21 38.57 39.77
N SER A 646 -0.86 38.65 38.60
CA SER A 646 -1.21 37.49 37.81
C SER A 646 0.00 36.92 37.06
N ASP A 647 -0.04 35.60 36.82
CA ASP A 647 0.99 34.88 36.06
C ASP A 647 0.35 33.65 35.40
N ILE A 648 1.02 33.10 34.38
CA ILE A 648 0.57 31.93 33.64
C ILE A 648 1.65 30.86 33.56
N LYS A 649 1.27 29.61 33.80
CA LYS A 649 2.15 28.46 33.68
C LYS A 649 1.47 27.33 32.93
N VAL A 650 2.13 26.83 31.89
CA VAL A 650 1.74 25.56 31.25
C VAL A 650 2.24 24.42 32.13
N ILE A 651 1.36 23.47 32.40
CA ILE A 651 1.60 22.33 33.29
C ILE A 651 1.08 21.04 32.66
N GLN A 652 1.43 19.90 33.25
CA GLN A 652 1.01 18.56 32.78
C GLN A 652 1.28 18.33 31.28
N ASN A 653 2.52 18.63 30.86
CA ASN A 653 2.99 18.39 29.48
C ASN A 653 2.11 19.03 28.39
N GLY A 654 1.52 20.20 28.67
CA GLY A 654 0.71 20.95 27.71
C GLY A 654 -0.80 20.70 27.80
N HIS A 655 -1.29 19.86 28.72
CA HIS A 655 -2.73 19.60 28.88
C HIS A 655 -3.42 20.64 29.76
N LYS A 656 -2.70 21.27 30.68
CA LYS A 656 -3.29 22.24 31.62
C LYS A 656 -2.56 23.58 31.61
N VAL A 657 -3.32 24.63 31.90
CA VAL A 657 -2.81 25.98 32.18
C VAL A 657 -3.20 26.39 33.58
N GLU A 658 -2.22 26.87 34.34
CA GLU A 658 -2.40 27.48 35.65
C GLU A 658 -2.28 29.01 35.52
N LEU A 659 -3.37 29.71 35.82
CA LEU A 659 -3.44 31.16 35.91
C LEU A 659 -3.44 31.56 37.39
N GLN A 660 -2.34 32.17 37.85
CA GLN A 660 -2.26 32.72 39.20
C GLN A 660 -3.02 34.05 39.22
N VAL A 661 -3.93 34.22 40.19
CA VAL A 661 -4.76 35.43 40.31
C VAL A 661 -4.96 35.81 41.78
N PRO A 662 -3.89 36.05 42.55
CA PRO A 662 -3.96 36.14 44.01
C PRO A 662 -4.87 37.28 44.52
N TYR A 663 -5.56 37.03 45.63
CA TYR A 663 -6.32 38.05 46.34
C TYR A 663 -5.47 38.84 47.35
N LYS A 664 -5.69 40.16 47.41
CA LYS A 664 -5.12 41.06 48.40
C LYS A 664 -6.14 42.14 48.78
N ASP A 665 -6.41 42.25 50.08
CA ASP A 665 -7.25 43.31 50.65
C ASP A 665 -6.80 44.71 50.20
N ASN A 666 -7.77 45.59 49.93
CA ASN A 666 -7.57 46.99 49.54
C ASN A 666 -6.80 47.16 48.21
N LYS A 667 -6.97 46.24 47.26
CA LYS A 667 -6.48 46.35 45.88
C LYS A 667 -7.65 46.25 44.89
N ASP A 668 -7.85 47.31 44.10
CA ASP A 668 -9.01 47.44 43.19
C ASP A 668 -8.96 46.50 41.98
N ASP A 669 -7.81 45.88 41.72
CA ASP A 669 -7.52 44.91 40.65
C ASP A 669 -7.37 43.47 41.18
N SER A 670 -7.80 43.23 42.43
CA SER A 670 -7.67 41.95 43.11
C SER A 670 -9.04 41.47 43.61
N TYR A 671 -9.38 40.22 43.30
CA TYR A 671 -10.72 39.67 43.50
C TYR A 671 -10.65 38.30 44.19
N ASP A 672 -11.49 38.07 45.20
CA ASP A 672 -11.59 36.78 45.90
C ASP A 672 -12.60 35.88 45.19
N LEU A 673 -12.18 35.32 44.05
CA LEU A 673 -13.04 34.54 43.15
C LEU A 673 -13.61 33.31 43.85
N ALA A 674 -12.79 32.64 44.65
CA ALA A 674 -13.20 31.43 45.38
C ALA A 674 -14.34 31.72 46.37
N LYS A 675 -14.29 32.86 47.06
CA LYS A 675 -15.36 33.33 47.96
C LYS A 675 -16.58 33.82 47.20
N ASP A 676 -16.38 34.55 46.10
CA ASP A 676 -17.46 35.10 45.30
C ASP A 676 -18.29 34.01 44.58
N ILE A 677 -17.64 32.96 44.07
CA ILE A 677 -18.32 31.78 43.52
C ILE A 677 -19.15 31.09 44.61
N LYS A 678 -18.59 30.89 45.82
CA LYS A 678 -19.34 30.36 46.98
C LYS A 678 -20.55 31.23 47.36
N ALA A 679 -20.45 32.54 47.14
CA ALA A 679 -21.54 33.49 47.38
C ALA A 679 -22.58 33.55 46.24
N GLY A 680 -22.43 32.74 45.19
CA GLY A 680 -23.38 32.61 44.09
C GLY A 680 -23.10 33.50 42.88
N LYS A 681 -21.92 34.14 42.79
CA LYS A 681 -21.53 34.84 41.55
C LYS A 681 -21.08 33.85 40.49
N GLU A 682 -21.40 34.14 39.24
CA GLU A 682 -21.05 33.30 38.09
C GLU A 682 -19.96 33.93 37.25
N PHE A 683 -18.92 33.14 36.93
CA PHE A 683 -17.79 33.58 36.13
C PHE A 683 -17.61 32.71 34.89
N ARG A 684 -17.10 33.32 33.82
CA ARG A 684 -16.65 32.63 32.60
C ARG A 684 -15.25 33.06 32.24
N ILE A 685 -14.42 32.11 31.82
CA ILE A 685 -13.14 32.41 31.18
C ILE A 685 -13.35 32.41 29.67
N HIS A 686 -12.77 33.41 29.01
CA HIS A 686 -12.69 33.51 27.56
C HIS A 686 -11.23 33.33 27.15
N ILE A 687 -10.99 32.40 26.23
CA ILE A 687 -9.67 32.03 25.72
C ILE A 687 -9.63 32.34 24.23
N GLY A 688 -8.68 33.17 23.80
CA GLY A 688 -8.47 33.51 22.40
C GLY A 688 -8.04 32.32 21.53
N LYS A 689 -7.50 32.60 20.33
CA LYS A 689 -7.02 31.54 19.43
C LYS A 689 -5.82 30.81 20.03
N VAL A 690 -6.01 29.52 20.29
CA VAL A 690 -5.03 28.55 20.77
C VAL A 690 -4.87 27.39 19.78
N GLU A 691 -3.63 26.93 19.65
CA GLU A 691 -3.23 25.83 18.77
C GLU A 691 -2.94 24.59 19.63
N ASP A 692 -3.46 23.44 19.21
CA ASP A 692 -3.09 22.16 19.82
C ASP A 692 -1.72 21.66 19.33
N ALA A 693 -1.21 20.56 19.87
CA ALA A 693 0.06 19.98 19.45
C ALA A 693 0.06 19.46 18.00
N SER A 694 -1.12 19.21 17.43
CA SER A 694 -1.32 18.76 16.05
C SER A 694 -1.44 19.93 15.05
N GLY A 695 -1.44 21.18 15.53
CA GLY A 695 -1.53 22.39 14.71
C GLY A 695 -2.95 22.90 14.48
N ASN A 696 -3.97 22.28 15.08
CA ASN A 696 -5.35 22.75 14.91
C ASN A 696 -5.59 24.00 15.76
N VAL A 697 -6.19 25.02 15.15
CA VAL A 697 -6.51 26.29 15.81
C VAL A 697 -8.01 26.43 15.94
N ASN A 698 -8.51 26.73 17.14
CA ASN A 698 -9.93 27.00 17.35
C ASN A 698 -10.42 28.16 16.46
N PRO A 699 -11.58 28.00 15.78
CA PRO A 699 -12.06 28.99 14.82
C PRO A 699 -12.50 30.29 15.51
N VAL A 700 -13.04 30.17 16.73
CA VAL A 700 -13.56 31.25 17.58
C VAL A 700 -13.04 31.08 19.01
N GLU A 701 -13.17 32.10 19.85
CA GLU A 701 -12.80 32.04 21.27
C GLU A 701 -13.48 30.88 22.00
N LEU A 702 -12.76 30.26 22.94
CA LEU A 702 -13.29 29.23 23.83
C LEU A 702 -13.86 29.90 25.08
N ILE A 703 -15.05 29.48 25.49
CA ILE A 703 -15.74 30.06 26.63
C ILE A 703 -16.16 28.93 27.57
N ALA A 704 -15.73 28.99 28.83
CA ALA A 704 -16.10 28.01 29.85
C ALA A 704 -16.49 28.68 31.16
N LYS A 705 -17.47 28.10 31.85
CA LYS A 705 -17.81 28.49 33.22
C LYS A 705 -16.65 28.15 34.16
N VAL A 706 -16.33 29.08 35.05
CA VAL A 706 -15.33 28.89 36.10
C VAL A 706 -16.05 28.42 37.36
N GLU A 707 -15.69 27.23 37.85
CA GLU A 707 -16.28 26.65 39.05
C GLU A 707 -15.27 26.60 40.19
N LYS A 708 -15.74 26.44 41.43
CA LYS A 708 -14.84 26.15 42.54
C LYS A 708 -14.66 24.64 42.64
N SER A 709 -13.41 24.16 42.70
CA SER A 709 -13.12 22.76 42.97
C SER A 709 -12.55 22.62 44.38
N ASP A 710 -13.36 22.07 45.28
CA ASP A 710 -12.96 21.74 46.65
C ASP A 710 -12.61 20.24 46.79
N THR A 711 -12.98 19.40 45.81
CA THR A 711 -12.79 17.94 45.87
C THR A 711 -12.29 17.33 44.57
N VAL A 712 -11.49 16.26 44.67
CA VAL A 712 -11.08 15.39 43.56
C VAL A 712 -11.92 14.10 43.61
N GLY A 713 -12.63 13.78 42.53
CA GLY A 713 -13.45 12.57 42.40
C GLY A 713 -12.74 11.42 41.68
N ILE A 714 -13.48 10.33 41.45
CA ILE A 714 -13.06 9.26 40.53
C ILE A 714 -13.33 9.73 39.10
N LYS A 715 -12.32 9.58 38.23
CA LYS A 715 -12.43 9.90 36.81
C LYS A 715 -13.62 9.18 36.19
N ARG A 716 -14.45 9.91 35.47
CA ARG A 716 -15.51 9.34 34.64
C ARG A 716 -15.18 9.47 33.15
N GLU A 717 -15.42 8.43 32.37
CA GLU A 717 -15.37 8.45 30.90
C GLU A 717 -16.73 7.99 30.40
N ASP A 718 -17.39 8.77 29.53
CA ASP A 718 -18.75 8.50 29.03
C ASP A 718 -19.79 8.22 30.14
N GLY A 719 -19.60 8.84 31.31
CA GLY A 719 -20.46 8.68 32.50
C GLY A 719 -20.07 7.52 33.43
N GLU A 720 -19.19 6.62 33.00
CA GLU A 720 -18.72 5.47 33.79
C GLU A 720 -17.47 5.83 34.61
N ALA A 721 -17.49 5.49 35.90
CA ALA A 721 -16.32 5.64 36.76
C ALA A 721 -15.18 4.70 36.34
N GLN A 722 -13.96 5.22 36.28
CA GLN A 722 -12.75 4.47 35.98
C GLN A 722 -12.28 3.73 37.25
N LEU A 723 -13.08 2.76 37.66
CA LEU A 723 -12.85 1.86 38.79
C LEU A 723 -13.14 0.43 38.33
N LYS A 724 -12.08 -0.36 38.13
CA LYS A 724 -12.14 -1.59 37.32
C LYS A 724 -11.44 -2.76 38.01
N ALA A 725 -12.04 -3.95 37.98
CA ALA A 725 -11.33 -5.19 38.26
C ALA A 725 -10.51 -5.57 37.01
N ILE A 726 -9.19 -5.52 37.10
CA ILE A 726 -8.30 -5.72 35.93
C ILE A 726 -7.68 -7.13 35.91
N SER A 727 -7.76 -7.84 37.04
CA SER A 727 -7.47 -9.25 37.19
C SER A 727 -8.24 -9.79 38.40
N THR A 728 -8.22 -11.11 38.58
CA THR A 728 -8.86 -11.79 39.71
C THR A 728 -8.24 -11.45 41.08
N ASP A 729 -7.16 -10.68 41.13
CA ASP A 729 -6.49 -10.24 42.35
C ASP A 729 -6.20 -8.73 42.37
N LYS A 730 -6.62 -7.96 41.37
CA LYS A 730 -6.32 -6.54 41.26
C LYS A 730 -7.50 -5.69 40.83
N ILE A 731 -7.62 -4.54 41.50
CA ILE A 731 -8.58 -3.48 41.17
C ILE A 731 -7.79 -2.20 40.89
N GLN A 732 -8.16 -1.46 39.85
CA GLN A 732 -7.55 -0.19 39.49
C GLN A 732 -8.58 0.94 39.58
N VAL A 733 -8.19 2.07 40.19
CA VAL A 733 -8.98 3.32 40.19
C VAL A 733 -8.17 4.46 39.59
N VAL A 734 -8.82 5.30 38.79
CA VAL A 734 -8.24 6.54 38.25
C VAL A 734 -8.97 7.74 38.84
N PHE A 735 -8.25 8.68 39.45
CA PHE A 735 -8.81 9.92 39.99
C PHE A 735 -8.82 11.04 38.95
N ASP A 736 -9.68 12.05 39.15
CA ASP A 736 -9.83 13.18 38.21
C ASP A 736 -8.59 14.08 38.12
N ASP A 737 -7.73 14.05 39.15
CA ASP A 737 -6.51 14.84 39.24
C ASP A 737 -5.40 14.08 39.98
N GLU A 738 -4.19 14.63 39.97
CA GLU A 738 -3.05 14.09 40.69
C GLU A 738 -3.16 14.38 42.21
N LEU A 739 -3.15 13.32 43.01
CA LEU A 739 -3.25 13.32 44.46
C LEU A 739 -1.93 12.92 45.11
N LYS A 740 -1.59 13.58 46.23
CA LYS A 740 -0.70 13.02 47.25
C LYS A 740 -1.45 11.92 48.00
N PHE A 741 -1.57 10.76 47.37
CA PHE A 741 -2.44 9.67 47.80
C PHE A 741 -2.09 9.12 49.21
N LYS A 742 -3.13 8.84 49.98
CA LYS A 742 -3.11 8.18 51.30
C LYS A 742 -4.12 7.03 51.29
N ASN A 743 -3.62 5.81 51.53
CA ASN A 743 -4.44 4.62 51.45
C ASN A 743 -5.51 4.54 52.56
N GLU A 744 -5.33 5.23 53.69
CA GLU A 744 -6.31 5.25 54.78
C GLU A 744 -7.64 5.92 54.40
N ASP A 745 -7.65 6.69 53.30
CA ASP A 745 -8.86 7.35 52.82
C ASP A 745 -9.75 6.41 52.00
N LEU A 746 -9.23 5.25 51.57
CA LEU A 746 -9.93 4.27 50.74
C LEU A 746 -10.16 2.96 51.50
N MET A 747 -11.28 2.32 51.19
CA MET A 747 -11.60 0.97 51.63
C MET A 747 -12.39 0.26 50.54
N LEU A 748 -12.17 -1.04 50.39
CA LEU A 748 -13.03 -1.87 49.55
C LEU A 748 -14.03 -2.61 50.44
N VAL A 749 -15.29 -2.61 50.04
CA VAL A 749 -16.35 -3.38 50.70
C VAL A 749 -17.11 -4.21 49.68
N TYR A 750 -17.66 -5.35 50.10
CA TYR A 750 -18.50 -6.18 49.24
C TYR A 750 -19.95 -6.21 49.74
N GLY A 751 -20.88 -6.35 48.81
CA GLY A 751 -22.32 -6.36 49.05
C GLY A 751 -22.86 -5.03 49.60
N ASN A 752 -24.13 -5.05 50.02
CA ASN A 752 -24.79 -3.94 50.76
C ASN A 752 -24.74 -2.56 50.08
N ASN A 753 -24.74 -2.50 48.74
CA ASN A 753 -24.71 -1.28 47.93
C ASN A 753 -23.63 -0.27 48.38
N GLY A 754 -22.42 -0.77 48.71
CA GLY A 754 -21.29 0.06 49.12
C GLY A 754 -21.36 0.60 50.56
N LYS A 755 -22.28 0.11 51.40
CA LYS A 755 -22.34 0.49 52.81
C LYS A 755 -21.49 -0.42 53.70
N LYS A 756 -20.71 0.19 54.60
CA LYS A 756 -19.93 -0.52 55.63
C LYS A 756 -20.88 -1.26 56.58
N LYS A 757 -20.71 -2.58 56.71
CA LYS A 757 -21.40 -3.41 57.69
C LYS A 757 -20.51 -3.53 58.93
N ILE A 758 -20.97 -2.99 60.07
CA ILE A 758 -20.19 -2.96 61.31
C ILE A 758 -20.74 -3.99 62.29
N GLU A 759 -19.90 -4.93 62.73
CA GLU A 759 -20.21 -5.86 63.83
C GLU A 759 -19.05 -5.82 64.85
N ASN A 760 -19.37 -5.71 66.14
CA ASN A 760 -18.38 -5.60 67.23
C ASN A 760 -17.30 -4.52 66.98
N GLY A 761 -17.66 -3.41 66.33
CA GLY A 761 -16.75 -2.30 66.03
C GLY A 761 -15.80 -2.52 64.86
N LYS A 762 -15.94 -3.60 64.08
CA LYS A 762 -15.15 -3.88 62.87
C LYS A 762 -16.04 -3.89 61.63
N VAL A 763 -15.49 -3.44 60.49
CA VAL A 763 -16.15 -3.59 59.20
C VAL A 763 -16.02 -5.05 58.77
N VAL A 764 -17.12 -5.79 58.76
CA VAL A 764 -17.11 -7.24 58.50
C VAL A 764 -17.28 -7.59 57.03
N ASN A 765 -17.68 -6.63 56.19
CA ASN A 765 -17.76 -6.80 54.74
C ASN A 765 -16.60 -6.12 54.00
N GLU A 766 -15.45 -5.98 54.65
CA GLU A 766 -14.23 -5.41 54.05
C GLU A 766 -13.57 -6.44 53.11
N VAL A 767 -13.13 -5.98 51.93
CA VAL A 767 -12.21 -6.70 51.06
C VAL A 767 -10.81 -6.17 51.36
N LYS A 768 -9.93 -7.02 51.87
CA LYS A 768 -8.60 -6.58 52.29
C LYS A 768 -7.67 -6.37 51.09
N VAL A 769 -6.82 -5.35 51.21
CA VAL A 769 -5.84 -4.96 50.20
C VAL A 769 -4.44 -5.21 50.75
N ALA A 770 -3.67 -6.07 50.09
CA ALA A 770 -2.30 -6.41 50.46
C ALA A 770 -1.29 -5.33 50.04
N ALA A 771 -1.50 -4.69 48.87
CA ALA A 771 -0.61 -3.65 48.36
C ALA A 771 -1.40 -2.55 47.64
N TRP A 772 -0.91 -1.32 47.80
CA TRP A 772 -1.43 -0.12 47.16
C TRP A 772 -0.30 0.48 46.31
N ASP A 773 -0.48 0.46 44.99
CA ASP A 773 0.51 0.94 44.02
C ASP A 773 -0.01 2.22 43.33
N PRO A 774 0.17 3.41 43.94
CA PRO A 774 -0.17 4.67 43.31
C PRO A 774 0.89 5.08 42.29
N GLU A 775 0.45 5.43 41.08
CA GLU A 775 1.27 6.02 40.03
C GLU A 775 0.64 7.33 39.53
N SER A 776 1.48 8.24 39.04
CA SER A 776 1.03 9.45 38.33
C SER A 776 1.10 9.19 36.83
N LYS A 777 -0.04 9.17 36.16
CA LYS A 777 -0.18 8.93 34.72
C LYS A 777 -1.01 10.05 34.12
N ASP A 778 -0.45 10.74 33.12
CA ASP A 778 -1.09 11.87 32.44
C ASP A 778 -1.62 12.96 33.40
N GLY A 779 -0.89 13.21 34.50
CA GLY A 779 -1.29 14.19 35.50
C GLY A 779 -2.49 13.78 36.37
N LYS A 780 -2.78 12.48 36.44
CA LYS A 780 -3.82 11.89 37.29
C LYS A 780 -3.21 10.79 38.16
N THR A 781 -3.78 10.58 39.34
CA THR A 781 -3.39 9.43 40.17
C THR A 781 -4.15 8.18 39.71
N VAL A 782 -3.41 7.15 39.35
CA VAL A 782 -3.91 5.79 39.14
C VAL A 782 -3.46 4.95 40.32
N VAL A 783 -4.37 4.25 40.99
CA VAL A 783 -4.03 3.36 42.10
C VAL A 783 -4.41 1.95 41.72
N THR A 784 -3.42 1.07 41.66
CA THR A 784 -3.64 -0.38 41.52
C THR A 784 -3.59 -1.01 42.91
N MET A 785 -4.69 -1.65 43.29
CA MET A 785 -4.87 -2.36 44.56
C MET A 785 -4.68 -3.85 44.32
N THR A 786 -3.72 -4.46 44.98
CA THR A 786 -3.56 -5.92 44.99
C THR A 786 -4.27 -6.48 46.22
N LEU A 787 -5.24 -7.38 46.02
CA LEU A 787 -6.09 -7.90 47.09
C LEU A 787 -5.36 -8.94 47.94
N GLU A 788 -5.67 -8.97 49.24
CA GLU A 788 -5.15 -9.99 50.16
C GLU A 788 -5.90 -11.31 49.96
N LYS A 789 -5.16 -12.40 49.80
CA LYS A 789 -5.75 -13.73 49.59
C LYS A 789 -6.30 -14.28 50.93
N ASP A 790 -7.59 -14.61 51.00
CA ASP A 790 -8.30 -15.03 52.23
C ASP A 790 -8.27 -16.56 52.44
N GLY A 791 -7.74 -16.98 53.60
CA GLY A 791 -7.50 -18.34 54.12
C GLY A 791 -8.55 -19.43 53.85
N ASP A 792 -9.82 -19.06 53.85
CA ASP A 792 -10.92 -20.00 54.09
C ASP A 792 -11.81 -20.27 52.85
N ASN A 793 -11.57 -19.57 51.73
CA ASN A 793 -12.41 -19.66 50.53
C ASN A 793 -11.75 -20.43 49.37
N TYR A 794 -10.54 -20.97 49.57
CA TYR A 794 -9.72 -21.62 48.54
C TYR A 794 -10.25 -22.97 48.05
N GLU A 795 -11.25 -23.58 48.69
CA GLU A 795 -11.68 -24.96 48.39
C GLU A 795 -12.76 -25.06 47.29
N LYS A 796 -13.14 -23.97 46.60
CA LYS A 796 -14.28 -23.97 45.65
C LYS A 796 -13.94 -23.77 44.17
N TYR A 797 -12.70 -23.46 43.81
CA TYR A 797 -12.29 -23.18 42.43
C TYR A 797 -11.17 -24.15 41.99
N ASP A 798 -11.32 -24.75 40.80
CA ASP A 798 -10.63 -25.97 40.33
C ASP A 798 -9.37 -25.65 39.49
N ASP A 799 -8.64 -24.57 39.76
CA ASP A 799 -7.35 -24.33 39.10
C ASP A 799 -6.16 -24.70 40.00
N ASP A 800 -5.10 -25.17 39.36
CA ASP A 800 -3.85 -25.51 40.04
C ASP A 800 -3.09 -24.25 40.56
N LYS A 801 -3.64 -23.06 40.30
CA LYS A 801 -3.18 -21.77 40.83
C LYS A 801 -4.18 -21.25 41.86
N LEU A 802 -3.97 -21.65 43.11
CA LEU A 802 -4.62 -21.16 44.34
C LEU A 802 -4.51 -19.61 44.56
N ASP A 803 -4.90 -18.78 43.61
CA ASP A 803 -4.47 -17.38 43.51
C ASP A 803 -5.60 -16.35 43.27
N HIS A 804 -6.85 -16.77 43.01
CA HIS A 804 -7.95 -15.85 42.71
C HIS A 804 -8.66 -15.30 43.96
N VAL A 805 -8.84 -13.98 44.05
CA VAL A 805 -9.57 -13.31 45.14
C VAL A 805 -10.98 -12.89 44.68
N LEU A 806 -11.08 -12.39 43.45
CA LEU A 806 -12.32 -12.11 42.73
C LEU A 806 -12.64 -13.27 41.78
N THR A 807 -13.92 -13.50 41.54
CA THR A 807 -14.38 -14.29 40.40
C THR A 807 -14.11 -13.54 39.09
N TYR A 808 -14.17 -14.26 37.97
CA TYR A 808 -13.96 -13.69 36.64
C TYR A 808 -15.02 -12.65 36.25
N ASP A 809 -16.18 -12.63 36.90
CA ASP A 809 -17.18 -11.54 36.78
C ASP A 809 -16.95 -10.37 37.78
N GLY A 810 -15.74 -10.25 38.34
CA GLY A 810 -15.31 -9.15 39.22
C GLY A 810 -15.88 -9.14 40.64
N LYS A 811 -16.51 -10.23 41.11
CA LYS A 811 -17.17 -10.30 42.44
C LYS A 811 -16.30 -10.91 43.53
N TYR A 812 -16.53 -10.50 44.77
CA TYR A 812 -15.90 -11.09 45.95
C TYR A 812 -16.95 -11.83 46.78
N LYS A 813 -16.72 -13.11 47.08
CA LYS A 813 -17.70 -13.99 47.78
C LYS A 813 -19.09 -14.02 47.10
N GLY A 814 -19.11 -13.88 45.78
CA GLY A 814 -20.34 -13.82 44.97
C GLY A 814 -21.09 -12.48 45.02
N GLU A 815 -20.53 -11.47 45.68
CA GLU A 815 -21.14 -10.16 45.89
C GLU A 815 -20.36 -9.06 45.16
N GLN A 816 -21.06 -8.01 44.75
CA GLN A 816 -20.47 -6.83 44.11
C GLN A 816 -19.49 -6.11 45.04
N VAL A 817 -18.32 -5.72 44.51
CA VAL A 817 -17.32 -4.92 45.23
C VAL A 817 -17.54 -3.43 44.98
N TYR A 818 -17.32 -2.62 46.00
CA TYR A 818 -17.41 -1.16 45.97
C TYR A 818 -16.15 -0.53 46.58
N LEU A 819 -15.71 0.57 45.99
CA LEU A 819 -14.71 1.47 46.59
C LEU A 819 -15.44 2.54 47.40
N VAL A 820 -15.02 2.72 48.65
CA VAL A 820 -15.62 3.71 49.57
C VAL A 820 -14.56 4.62 50.18
N THR A 821 -14.91 5.90 50.37
CA THR A 821 -14.09 6.85 51.16
C THR A 821 -14.68 7.07 52.56
N THR A 822 -13.97 7.80 53.42
CA THR A 822 -14.49 8.24 54.73
C THR A 822 -15.68 9.18 54.54
N GLU A 823 -16.69 9.12 55.43
CA GLU A 823 -17.90 9.95 55.31
C GLU A 823 -17.65 11.43 55.63
N LYS A 824 -16.63 11.72 56.45
CA LYS A 824 -16.28 13.08 56.85
C LYS A 824 -15.10 13.59 56.03
N GLU A 825 -15.24 14.79 55.51
CA GLU A 825 -14.21 15.50 54.74
C GLU A 825 -12.96 15.85 55.58
N ASP A 826 -13.14 16.09 56.89
CA ASP A 826 -12.04 16.32 57.83
C ASP A 826 -11.13 15.10 58.00
N ASP A 827 -11.65 13.89 57.76
CA ASP A 827 -10.89 12.65 57.88
C ASP A 827 -10.06 12.33 56.63
N ILE A 828 -10.36 12.97 55.48
CA ILE A 828 -9.62 12.79 54.22
C ILE A 828 -8.25 13.48 54.29
N LYS A 829 -7.20 12.71 53.97
CA LYS A 829 -5.80 13.17 53.97
C LYS A 829 -5.19 13.32 52.58
N SER A 830 -5.76 12.65 51.57
CA SER A 830 -5.36 12.75 50.17
C SER A 830 -5.79 14.10 49.62
N GLU A 831 -4.84 14.83 49.08
CA GLU A 831 -5.05 16.17 48.52
C GLU A 831 -4.25 16.31 47.22
N ASN A 832 -4.72 17.14 46.30
CA ASN A 832 -3.91 17.53 45.15
C ASN A 832 -2.92 18.64 45.56
N LYS A 833 -2.11 19.10 44.60
CA LYS A 833 -1.14 20.19 44.83
C LYS A 833 -1.78 21.58 45.05
N TYR A 834 -3.10 21.66 45.00
CA TYR A 834 -3.90 22.88 45.15
C TYR A 834 -4.83 22.84 46.37
N ASP A 835 -4.54 21.93 47.31
CA ASP A 835 -5.25 21.73 48.58
C ASP A 835 -6.71 21.22 48.42
N ALA A 836 -7.13 20.79 47.23
CA ALA A 836 -8.41 20.09 47.04
C ALA A 836 -8.29 18.65 47.52
N LYS A 837 -9.22 18.21 48.36
CA LYS A 837 -9.19 16.90 49.01
C LYS A 837 -9.84 15.82 48.14
N LEU A 838 -9.49 14.56 48.32
CA LEU A 838 -10.27 13.45 47.77
C LEU A 838 -11.73 13.55 48.27
N GLN A 839 -12.70 13.32 47.39
CA GLN A 839 -14.11 13.43 47.73
C GLN A 839 -14.49 12.44 48.86
N ALA A 840 -15.08 12.97 49.94
CA ALA A 840 -15.63 12.17 51.03
C ALA A 840 -16.95 11.49 50.63
N GLY A 841 -17.25 10.34 51.25
CA GLY A 841 -18.48 9.59 51.05
C GLY A 841 -18.66 8.96 49.66
N ILE A 842 -17.57 8.75 48.91
CA ILE A 842 -17.60 7.95 47.68
C ILE A 842 -18.13 6.55 48.01
N SER A 843 -18.96 6.01 47.14
CA SER A 843 -19.46 4.63 47.17
C SER A 843 -19.73 4.19 45.73
N GLU A 844 -18.67 3.79 45.03
CA GLU A 844 -18.73 3.44 43.61
C GLU A 844 -18.52 1.94 43.40
N ALA A 845 -19.31 1.32 42.52
CA ALA A 845 -19.18 -0.09 42.18
C ALA A 845 -17.93 -0.34 41.32
N VAL A 846 -17.21 -1.41 41.61
CA VAL A 846 -16.10 -1.87 40.77
C VAL A 846 -16.66 -2.54 39.52
N VAL A 847 -16.30 -2.02 38.36
CA VAL A 847 -16.74 -2.56 37.07
C VAL A 847 -15.86 -3.75 36.69
N ASP A 848 -16.49 -4.82 36.22
CA ASP A 848 -15.78 -5.98 35.71
C ASP A 848 -15.08 -5.67 34.38
N HIS A 849 -13.78 -5.98 34.36
CA HIS A 849 -12.89 -5.80 33.22
C HIS A 849 -11.93 -6.99 33.06
N ILE A 850 -12.24 -8.12 33.71
CA ILE A 850 -11.46 -9.34 33.63
C ILE A 850 -11.90 -10.06 32.35
N ALA A 851 -10.94 -10.53 31.54
CA ALA A 851 -11.28 -11.29 30.34
C ALA A 851 -11.69 -12.73 30.71
N PRO A 852 -12.60 -13.36 29.95
CA PRO A 852 -13.03 -14.72 30.22
C PRO A 852 -11.86 -15.71 30.11
N ALA A 853 -11.77 -16.61 31.09
CA ALA A 853 -10.77 -17.68 31.12
C ALA A 853 -11.42 -19.06 31.10
N ILE A 854 -10.69 -20.04 30.57
CA ILE A 854 -11.07 -21.45 30.63
C ILE A 854 -10.89 -21.96 32.06
N MET A 855 -11.90 -22.70 32.53
CA MET A 855 -11.84 -23.44 33.77
C MET A 855 -10.80 -24.55 33.65
N ASP A 856 -9.82 -24.52 34.54
CA ASP A 856 -8.89 -25.64 34.69
C ASP A 856 -9.64 -26.78 35.40
N ASN A 857 -9.48 -28.01 34.92
CA ASN A 857 -10.28 -29.18 35.35
C ASN A 857 -9.37 -30.27 35.93
N SER A 858 -8.17 -29.91 36.36
CA SER A 858 -7.16 -30.87 36.82
C SER A 858 -7.55 -31.57 38.14
N LYS A 859 -8.44 -31.02 38.99
CA LYS A 859 -8.89 -31.65 40.25
C LYS A 859 -10.30 -32.26 40.25
N LEU A 860 -11.11 -32.12 39.19
CA LEU A 860 -12.33 -32.93 38.97
C LEU A 860 -12.10 -34.46 39.05
N LYS A 861 -10.83 -34.89 38.99
CA LYS A 861 -10.34 -36.25 39.27
C LYS A 861 -10.65 -36.77 40.69
N GLU A 862 -10.74 -35.94 41.72
CA GLU A 862 -10.96 -36.44 43.10
C GLU A 862 -12.44 -36.74 43.40
N ALA A 863 -13.38 -36.10 42.69
CA ALA A 863 -14.81 -36.35 42.83
C ALA A 863 -15.31 -37.52 41.95
N SER A 864 -14.61 -37.78 40.84
CA SER A 864 -14.91 -38.86 39.90
C SER A 864 -14.23 -40.16 40.35
N LYS A 865 -14.99 -41.11 40.88
CA LYS A 865 -14.48 -42.47 41.23
C LYS A 865 -14.16 -43.34 39.99
N ASP A 866 -13.85 -42.74 38.85
CA ASP A 866 -13.62 -43.44 37.59
C ASP A 866 -12.12 -43.58 37.27
N PRO A 867 -11.54 -44.81 37.31
CA PRO A 867 -10.12 -45.06 37.06
C PRO A 867 -9.71 -44.98 35.57
N SER A 868 -10.62 -44.63 34.65
CA SER A 868 -10.37 -44.65 33.19
C SER A 868 -9.86 -43.33 32.58
N VAL A 869 -9.68 -42.27 33.36
CA VAL A 869 -9.23 -40.95 32.86
C VAL A 869 -7.72 -40.77 33.06
N GLY A 870 -6.98 -40.58 31.96
CA GLY A 870 -5.53 -40.38 31.91
C GLY A 870 -5.02 -39.18 32.71
N LYS A 871 -3.74 -39.21 33.10
CA LYS A 871 -3.21 -38.42 34.23
C LYS A 871 -2.96 -36.92 34.00
N ASN A 872 -2.92 -36.41 32.77
CA ASN A 872 -2.61 -34.99 32.52
C ASN A 872 -3.60 -34.41 31.50
N GLU A 873 -3.77 -33.09 31.52
CA GLU A 873 -4.36 -32.22 30.48
C GLU A 873 -5.83 -31.82 30.65
N HIS A 874 -6.09 -30.54 30.37
CA HIS A 874 -7.34 -29.82 30.52
C HIS A 874 -8.51 -30.62 29.91
N VAL A 875 -9.45 -31.04 30.75
CA VAL A 875 -10.53 -31.94 30.32
C VAL A 875 -11.54 -31.17 29.47
N VAL A 876 -11.32 -31.24 28.17
CA VAL A 876 -12.33 -31.07 27.13
C VAL A 876 -13.04 -32.41 26.99
N ILE A 877 -14.35 -32.47 27.29
CA ILE A 877 -15.11 -33.70 27.04
C ILE A 877 -15.30 -33.80 25.53
N ALA A 878 -14.45 -34.59 24.87
CA ALA A 878 -14.71 -35.13 23.54
C ALA A 878 -15.66 -36.31 23.70
N LYS A 879 -16.85 -36.25 23.08
CA LYS A 879 -17.67 -37.45 22.84
C LYS A 879 -17.50 -37.87 21.41
N VAL A 880 -16.98 -39.08 21.17
CA VAL A 880 -16.63 -39.55 19.83
C VAL A 880 -17.42 -40.81 19.49
N ASP A 881 -17.96 -40.88 18.27
CA ASP A 881 -18.53 -42.11 17.71
C ASP A 881 -17.98 -42.39 16.31
N GLU A 882 -17.63 -43.66 16.09
CA GLU A 882 -17.14 -44.17 14.82
C GLU A 882 -18.31 -44.56 13.92
N THR A 883 -18.32 -44.02 12.70
CA THR A 883 -19.35 -44.32 11.69
C THR A 883 -18.67 -44.81 10.39
N PRO A 884 -19.41 -45.24 9.33
CA PRO A 884 -18.85 -46.08 8.26
C PRO A 884 -17.69 -45.44 7.50
N VAL A 885 -16.80 -46.31 6.98
CA VAL A 885 -15.62 -45.93 6.18
C VAL A 885 -16.07 -45.40 4.82
N VAL A 886 -15.53 -44.24 4.42
CA VAL A 886 -15.76 -43.62 3.11
C VAL A 886 -14.40 -43.27 2.50
N ASP A 887 -14.12 -43.79 1.30
CA ASP A 887 -12.85 -43.58 0.58
C ASP A 887 -11.60 -44.05 1.34
N GLY A 888 -11.71 -45.08 2.18
CA GLY A 888 -10.59 -45.62 2.97
C GLY A 888 -10.25 -44.81 4.24
N LYS A 889 -11.04 -43.78 4.56
CA LYS A 889 -10.97 -43.02 5.82
C LYS A 889 -12.21 -43.25 6.67
N LYS A 890 -12.06 -43.28 8.01
CA LYS A 890 -13.19 -43.41 8.94
C LYS A 890 -13.87 -42.05 9.15
N LEU A 891 -15.20 -42.04 9.14
CA LEU A 891 -15.97 -40.84 9.49
C LEU A 891 -16.09 -40.72 11.01
N VAL A 892 -15.64 -39.59 11.52
CA VAL A 892 -15.63 -39.29 12.94
C VAL A 892 -16.50 -38.09 13.26
N VAL A 893 -17.14 -38.17 14.40
CA VAL A 893 -18.01 -37.12 14.93
C VAL A 893 -17.64 -36.89 16.38
N GLY A 894 -17.48 -35.62 16.73
CA GLY A 894 -17.07 -35.20 18.05
C GLY A 894 -17.95 -34.08 18.61
N THR A 895 -18.08 -34.02 19.93
CA THR A 895 -18.46 -32.79 20.63
C THR A 895 -17.35 -32.42 21.58
N ILE A 896 -16.84 -31.19 21.48
CA ILE A 896 -15.82 -30.56 22.33
C ILE A 896 -16.56 -29.55 23.21
N THR A 897 -16.43 -29.64 24.53
CA THR A 897 -16.99 -28.63 25.45
C THR A 897 -15.86 -27.87 26.12
N LEU A 898 -15.75 -26.58 25.82
CA LEU A 898 -14.92 -25.63 26.53
C LEU A 898 -15.74 -25.01 27.65
N THR A 899 -15.31 -25.16 28.90
CA THR A 899 -15.98 -24.55 30.06
C THR A 899 -15.16 -23.35 30.50
N PHE A 900 -15.79 -22.19 30.60
CA PHE A 900 -15.20 -20.95 31.07
C PHE A 900 -15.55 -20.73 32.55
N GLU A 901 -14.77 -19.89 33.22
CA GLU A 901 -15.01 -19.47 34.61
C GLU A 901 -16.21 -18.53 34.74
N GLU A 902 -16.74 -18.03 33.63
CA GLU A 902 -17.88 -17.13 33.55
C GLU A 902 -18.74 -17.33 32.30
N ASP A 903 -19.91 -16.71 32.28
CA ASP A 903 -20.87 -16.80 31.18
C ASP A 903 -20.35 -16.10 29.91
N ILE A 904 -20.40 -16.80 28.78
CA ILE A 904 -19.95 -16.28 27.48
C ILE A 904 -21.10 -15.62 26.73
N ASN A 905 -20.81 -14.50 26.04
CA ASN A 905 -21.76 -13.85 25.15
C ASN A 905 -21.96 -14.70 23.89
N PRO A 906 -23.19 -15.23 23.64
CA PRO A 906 -23.47 -16.09 22.49
C PRO A 906 -23.16 -15.44 21.14
N ASN A 907 -23.25 -14.11 21.04
CA ASN A 907 -23.01 -13.38 19.79
C ASN A 907 -21.52 -13.24 19.46
N SER A 908 -20.62 -13.52 20.41
CA SER A 908 -19.18 -13.53 20.18
C SER A 908 -18.66 -14.86 19.60
N VAL A 909 -19.52 -15.87 19.54
CA VAL A 909 -19.17 -17.22 19.09
C VAL A 909 -19.91 -17.56 17.81
N THR A 910 -19.13 -17.87 16.76
CA THR A 910 -19.57 -18.34 15.46
C THR A 910 -18.90 -19.68 15.15
N ASN A 911 -19.22 -20.28 14.01
CA ASN A 911 -18.53 -21.49 13.55
C ASN A 911 -17.05 -21.25 13.21
N ASN A 912 -16.66 -20.00 12.96
CA ASN A 912 -15.29 -19.61 12.60
C ASN A 912 -14.50 -19.03 13.77
N THR A 913 -15.09 -19.01 14.98
CA THR A 913 -14.43 -18.45 16.17
C THR A 913 -13.25 -19.30 16.61
N PHE A 914 -13.30 -20.61 16.39
CA PHE A 914 -12.25 -21.55 16.77
C PHE A 914 -11.63 -22.21 15.55
N LYS A 915 -10.35 -22.55 15.67
CA LYS A 915 -9.61 -23.42 14.77
C LYS A 915 -9.28 -24.72 15.49
N LEU A 916 -9.36 -25.81 14.75
CA LEU A 916 -8.87 -27.11 15.17
C LEU A 916 -7.45 -27.27 14.61
N ASP A 917 -6.66 -28.15 15.22
CA ASP A 917 -5.30 -28.47 14.84
C ASP A 917 -5.11 -28.65 13.32
N GLU A 918 -4.02 -28.11 12.79
CA GLU A 918 -3.65 -28.18 11.36
C GLU A 918 -2.64 -29.30 11.09
N HIS A 919 -2.33 -30.15 12.07
CA HIS A 919 -1.59 -31.38 11.85
C HIS A 919 -2.27 -32.26 10.80
N LYS A 920 -1.46 -32.92 9.96
CA LYS A 920 -1.92 -33.76 8.83
C LYS A 920 -2.98 -34.77 9.24
N ASP A 921 -2.83 -35.33 10.43
CA ASP A 921 -3.68 -36.39 10.96
C ASP A 921 -5.13 -35.90 11.20
N TYR A 922 -5.35 -34.57 11.35
CA TYR A 922 -6.66 -33.96 11.58
C TYR A 922 -7.09 -32.95 10.50
N GLU A 923 -6.40 -32.91 9.35
CA GLU A 923 -6.59 -31.89 8.32
C GLU A 923 -8.02 -31.82 7.75
N ASP A 924 -8.77 -32.91 7.84
CA ASP A 924 -10.15 -33.08 7.35
C ASP A 924 -11.21 -32.82 8.45
N LEU A 925 -10.80 -32.60 9.70
CA LEU A 925 -11.70 -32.31 10.82
C LEU A 925 -12.17 -30.85 10.78
N ARG A 926 -13.48 -30.64 10.92
CA ARG A 926 -14.11 -29.31 10.83
C ARG A 926 -15.12 -29.09 11.94
N ILE A 927 -15.25 -27.84 12.38
CA ILE A 927 -16.34 -27.40 13.26
C ILE A 927 -17.60 -27.24 12.40
N VAL A 928 -18.62 -28.07 12.66
CA VAL A 928 -19.89 -28.04 11.93
C VAL A 928 -20.92 -27.11 12.58
N ASN A 929 -20.82 -26.92 13.88
CA ASN A 929 -21.71 -26.01 14.61
C ASN A 929 -21.16 -25.66 15.99
N THR A 930 -21.26 -24.40 16.39
CA THR A 930 -21.00 -23.97 17.77
C THR A 930 -22.29 -23.63 18.51
N LYS A 931 -22.28 -23.81 19.83
CA LYS A 931 -23.38 -23.40 20.72
C LYS A 931 -22.78 -22.84 22.01
N VAL A 932 -23.34 -21.73 22.48
CA VAL A 932 -23.04 -21.20 23.83
C VAL A 932 -24.20 -21.55 24.76
N ASP A 933 -23.86 -22.06 25.94
CA ASP A 933 -24.81 -22.45 26.99
C ASP A 933 -24.25 -22.01 28.35
N GLY A 934 -24.58 -20.77 28.75
CA GLY A 934 -23.98 -20.13 29.93
C GLY A 934 -22.47 -19.96 29.76
N ASN A 935 -21.70 -20.56 30.66
CA ASN A 935 -20.24 -20.61 30.64
C ASN A 935 -19.64 -21.71 29.75
N LYS A 936 -20.46 -22.44 28.99
CA LYS A 936 -19.99 -23.53 28.13
C LYS A 936 -20.06 -23.14 26.67
N VAL A 937 -18.95 -23.30 25.96
CA VAL A 937 -18.87 -23.24 24.51
C VAL A 937 -18.71 -24.65 23.96
N ILE A 938 -19.72 -25.10 23.23
CA ILE A 938 -19.83 -26.45 22.69
C ILE A 938 -19.49 -26.39 21.19
N LEU A 939 -18.37 -26.99 20.80
CA LEU A 939 -17.97 -27.16 19.40
C LEU A 939 -18.36 -28.56 18.95
N ASN A 940 -19.23 -28.63 17.95
CA ASN A 940 -19.55 -29.88 17.28
C ASN A 940 -18.59 -30.03 16.11
N VAL A 941 -17.87 -31.14 16.05
CA VAL A 941 -16.88 -31.43 15.02
C VAL A 941 -17.24 -32.68 14.24
N ALA A 942 -16.87 -32.70 12.96
CA ALA A 942 -17.00 -33.87 12.12
C ALA A 942 -15.91 -33.85 11.06
N GLY A 943 -15.46 -35.03 10.64
CA GLY A 943 -14.32 -35.15 9.74
C GLY A 943 -14.10 -36.57 9.23
N LYS A 944 -13.08 -36.71 8.40
CA LYS A 944 -12.50 -37.99 7.99
C LYS A 944 -11.13 -38.13 8.67
N LEU A 945 -10.82 -39.28 9.24
CA LEU A 945 -9.50 -39.61 9.77
C LEU A 945 -8.98 -40.91 9.15
N ASP A 946 -7.67 -41.09 9.14
CA ASP A 946 -7.08 -42.37 8.78
C ASP A 946 -7.45 -43.43 9.84
N GLU A 947 -7.41 -44.72 9.49
CA GLU A 947 -7.92 -45.79 10.37
C GLU A 947 -7.23 -45.81 11.75
N ASP A 948 -5.94 -45.44 11.79
CA ASP A 948 -5.09 -45.42 12.98
C ASP A 948 -5.21 -44.12 13.83
N ASP A 949 -5.82 -43.06 13.29
CA ASP A 949 -5.91 -41.74 13.94
C ASP A 949 -7.24 -41.57 14.67
N ASP A 950 -7.26 -41.13 15.92
CA ASP A 950 -8.52 -40.94 16.68
C ASP A 950 -8.60 -39.52 17.24
N ILE A 951 -9.81 -38.95 17.30
CA ILE A 951 -10.06 -37.60 17.82
C ILE A 951 -9.56 -37.48 19.28
N ASP A 952 -9.47 -38.60 19.99
CA ASP A 952 -8.99 -38.67 21.38
C ASP A 952 -7.44 -38.62 21.52
N GLN A 953 -6.67 -38.59 20.43
CA GLN A 953 -5.19 -38.60 20.44
C GLN A 953 -4.54 -37.21 20.61
N GLY A 954 -5.21 -36.27 21.27
CA GLY A 954 -4.61 -35.01 21.69
C GLY A 954 -4.38 -34.03 20.54
N PHE A 955 -5.42 -33.25 20.20
CA PHE A 955 -5.31 -32.15 19.25
C PHE A 955 -5.62 -30.82 19.93
N THR A 956 -5.21 -29.72 19.30
CA THR A 956 -5.34 -28.39 19.88
C THR A 956 -6.55 -27.64 19.33
N VAL A 957 -7.25 -26.91 20.21
CA VAL A 957 -8.27 -25.92 19.83
C VAL A 957 -7.71 -24.53 20.11
N SER A 958 -7.72 -23.66 19.10
CA SER A 958 -7.25 -22.28 19.22
C SER A 958 -8.32 -21.27 18.79
N LEU A 959 -8.22 -20.03 19.27
CA LEU A 959 -9.08 -18.94 18.79
C LEU A 959 -8.62 -18.43 17.42
N ASN A 960 -9.59 -18.23 16.53
CA ASN A 960 -9.46 -17.54 15.26
C ASN A 960 -10.12 -16.15 15.28
N GLN A 961 -11.07 -15.94 16.19
CA GLN A 961 -11.70 -14.66 16.47
C GLN A 961 -11.81 -14.46 18.00
N PRO A 962 -11.80 -13.23 18.52
CA PRO A 962 -12.00 -12.99 19.95
C PRO A 962 -13.37 -13.46 20.42
N ILE A 963 -13.44 -13.95 21.66
CA ILE A 963 -14.70 -14.23 22.37
C ILE A 963 -14.87 -13.25 23.51
N SER A 964 -16.11 -12.89 23.83
CA SER A 964 -16.43 -12.03 24.97
C SER A 964 -17.30 -12.71 26.01
N ASP A 965 -17.14 -12.27 27.26
CA ASP A 965 -18.08 -12.54 28.35
C ASP A 965 -19.44 -11.84 28.10
N LYS A 966 -20.41 -12.11 28.98
CA LYS A 966 -21.72 -11.44 28.98
C LYS A 966 -21.73 -10.05 29.63
N ALA A 967 -20.63 -9.55 30.18
CA ALA A 967 -20.62 -8.24 30.82
C ALA A 967 -20.95 -7.18 29.76
N ILE A 968 -22.09 -6.52 29.86
CA ILE A 968 -22.39 -5.40 28.94
C ILE A 968 -21.82 -4.14 29.58
N LEU A 969 -20.63 -3.74 29.15
CA LEU A 969 -20.14 -2.38 29.39
C LEU A 969 -21.15 -1.42 28.75
N ALA A 970 -21.76 -0.53 29.56
CA ALA A 970 -22.99 0.19 29.21
C ALA A 970 -22.83 1.05 27.95
N ASN A 971 -21.59 1.38 27.58
CA ASN A 971 -21.25 2.24 26.44
C ASN A 971 -20.58 1.55 25.24
N LYS A 972 -20.24 0.25 25.30
CA LYS A 972 -19.50 -0.44 24.21
C LYS A 972 -20.29 -1.53 23.47
N GLY A 973 -21.40 -2.00 24.06
CA GLY A 973 -22.22 -3.07 23.46
C GLY A 973 -21.47 -4.41 23.25
N LYS A 974 -20.29 -4.56 23.85
CA LYS A 974 -19.40 -5.72 23.79
C LYS A 974 -18.83 -5.99 25.18
N GLY A 975 -18.72 -7.25 25.56
CA GLY A 975 -18.13 -7.68 26.84
C GLY A 975 -16.61 -7.73 26.80
N ASN A 976 -15.97 -8.14 27.89
CA ASN A 976 -14.51 -8.23 27.93
C ASN A 976 -14.05 -9.40 27.06
N GLU A 977 -13.03 -9.16 26.24
CA GLU A 977 -12.62 -10.09 25.19
C GLU A 977 -11.31 -10.80 25.52
N ILE A 978 -11.24 -12.10 25.24
CA ILE A 978 -9.99 -12.86 25.12
C ILE A 978 -9.71 -13.10 23.63
N SER A 979 -8.51 -12.70 23.19
CA SER A 979 -8.09 -12.78 21.78
C SER A 979 -7.15 -13.95 21.49
N GLU A 980 -6.56 -14.54 22.52
CA GLU A 980 -5.62 -15.65 22.41
C GLU A 980 -6.01 -16.71 23.43
N LEU A 981 -6.33 -17.90 22.93
CA LEU A 981 -6.60 -19.07 23.74
C LEU A 981 -6.16 -20.28 22.94
N THR A 982 -5.44 -21.18 23.59
CA THR A 982 -5.01 -22.46 23.03
C THR A 982 -5.27 -23.52 24.11
N VAL A 983 -6.10 -24.51 23.79
CA VAL A 983 -6.49 -25.57 24.71
C VAL A 983 -6.16 -26.91 24.08
N HIS A 984 -5.50 -27.77 24.83
CA HIS A 984 -5.30 -29.16 24.44
C HIS A 984 -6.55 -29.98 24.78
N VAL A 985 -7.07 -30.71 23.80
CA VAL A 985 -8.20 -31.61 23.99
C VAL A 985 -7.68 -32.94 24.52
N GLY A 986 -7.95 -33.24 25.78
CA GLY A 986 -7.57 -34.50 26.42
C GLY A 986 -8.41 -35.71 25.98
N ASN A 987 -7.93 -36.90 26.33
CA ASN A 987 -8.57 -38.18 25.96
C ASN A 987 -9.82 -38.46 26.82
N SER A 988 -10.94 -38.80 26.17
CA SER A 988 -12.23 -39.10 26.81
C SER A 988 -12.83 -40.39 26.21
N ASN A 989 -13.13 -41.36 27.08
CA ASN A 989 -13.78 -42.62 26.71
C ASN A 989 -15.31 -42.52 26.54
N ASP A 990 -15.89 -41.31 26.65
CA ASP A 990 -17.34 -41.11 26.55
C ASP A 990 -17.82 -41.08 25.09
N LYS A 991 -18.88 -41.82 24.79
CA LYS A 991 -19.52 -41.85 23.45
C LYS A 991 -20.73 -40.91 23.35
N ILE A 992 -21.09 -40.48 22.14
CA ILE A 992 -22.32 -39.73 21.88
C ILE A 992 -23.50 -40.72 21.92
N LYS A 993 -24.17 -40.83 23.07
CA LYS A 993 -25.28 -41.81 23.25
C LYS A 993 -26.53 -41.54 22.39
N ASP A 994 -26.58 -40.44 21.64
CA ASP A 994 -27.74 -40.05 20.82
C ASP A 994 -27.41 -40.07 19.32
N ASN A 995 -27.84 -41.14 18.65
CA ASN A 995 -27.68 -41.37 17.22
C ASN A 995 -28.21 -40.21 16.36
N LYS A 996 -29.22 -39.45 16.81
CA LYS A 996 -29.74 -38.31 16.03
C LYS A 996 -28.77 -37.13 16.00
N ILE A 997 -27.99 -36.94 17.06
CA ILE A 997 -26.96 -35.89 17.12
C ILE A 997 -25.84 -36.24 16.14
N ILE A 998 -25.39 -37.50 16.15
CA ILE A 998 -24.38 -38.04 15.24
C ILE A 998 -24.82 -37.87 13.78
N GLU A 999 -26.04 -38.31 13.46
CA GLU A 999 -26.61 -38.20 12.12
C GLU A 999 -26.72 -36.75 11.65
N GLY A 1000 -27.15 -35.83 12.53
CA GLY A 1000 -27.27 -34.42 12.22
C GLY A 1000 -25.92 -33.72 11.97
N GLN A 1001 -24.89 -34.08 12.74
CA GLN A 1001 -23.52 -33.53 12.56
C GLN A 1001 -22.89 -34.03 11.26
N LEU A 1002 -22.99 -35.33 10.96
CA LEU A 1002 -22.50 -35.90 9.70
C LEU A 1002 -23.26 -35.35 8.49
N GLN A 1003 -24.57 -35.15 8.60
CA GLN A 1003 -25.36 -34.54 7.53
C GLN A 1003 -24.93 -33.09 7.25
N LYS A 1004 -24.55 -32.33 8.28
CA LYS A 1004 -24.00 -30.98 8.09
C LYS A 1004 -22.61 -31.00 7.44
N TYR A 1005 -21.75 -31.94 7.83
CA TYR A 1005 -20.42 -32.13 7.24
C TYR A 1005 -20.47 -32.58 5.78
N LEU A 1006 -21.27 -33.60 5.47
CA LEU A 1006 -21.41 -34.20 4.15
C LEU A 1006 -22.31 -33.40 3.19
N GLY A 1007 -22.99 -32.37 3.69
CA GLY A 1007 -23.86 -31.50 2.91
C GLY A 1007 -25.34 -31.92 2.84
N ALA A 1008 -26.18 -30.96 2.49
CA ALA A 1008 -27.65 -31.11 2.54
C ALA A 1008 -28.17 -32.13 1.51
N GLY A 1009 -28.71 -33.25 1.98
CA GLY A 1009 -29.30 -34.32 1.14
C GLY A 1009 -28.80 -35.73 1.41
N THR A 1010 -27.78 -35.83 2.24
CA THR A 1010 -27.26 -37.09 2.76
C THR A 1010 -28.12 -37.54 3.94
N LYS A 1011 -28.65 -38.77 3.90
CA LYS A 1011 -29.26 -39.43 5.07
C LYS A 1011 -28.24 -40.40 5.63
N VAL A 1012 -27.80 -40.13 6.85
CA VAL A 1012 -26.92 -41.04 7.58
C VAL A 1012 -27.80 -41.89 8.47
N ASN A 1013 -27.61 -43.21 8.43
CA ASN A 1013 -28.24 -44.15 9.35
C ASN A 1013 -27.13 -44.85 10.15
N THR A 1014 -26.96 -44.41 11.39
CA THR A 1014 -25.89 -44.88 12.26
C THR A 1014 -26.10 -46.34 12.71
N ASP A 1015 -27.35 -46.76 12.94
CA ASP A 1015 -27.70 -48.14 13.31
C ASP A 1015 -27.32 -49.18 12.24
N LYS A 1016 -27.37 -48.78 10.96
CA LYS A 1016 -27.05 -49.64 9.81
C LYS A 1016 -25.63 -49.44 9.28
N LYS A 1017 -24.88 -48.47 9.79
CA LYS A 1017 -23.62 -48.01 9.20
C LYS A 1017 -23.75 -47.73 7.69
N GLU A 1018 -24.85 -47.10 7.29
CA GLU A 1018 -25.17 -46.79 5.90
C GLU A 1018 -25.29 -45.28 5.68
N ILE A 1019 -24.70 -44.80 4.59
CA ILE A 1019 -24.92 -43.45 4.08
C ILE A 1019 -25.77 -43.58 2.82
N THR A 1020 -27.00 -43.11 2.90
CA THR A 1020 -27.92 -43.09 1.77
C THR A 1020 -28.05 -41.66 1.28
N ILE A 1021 -27.51 -41.40 0.11
CA ILE A 1021 -27.82 -40.16 -0.61
C ILE A 1021 -29.21 -40.37 -1.19
N ASP A 1022 -30.19 -39.56 -0.79
CA ASP A 1022 -31.55 -39.66 -1.35
C ASP A 1022 -31.44 -39.54 -2.88
N ALA A 1023 -31.85 -40.57 -3.61
CA ALA A 1023 -31.76 -40.61 -5.07
C ALA A 1023 -32.57 -39.49 -5.75
N ALA A 1024 -33.47 -38.83 -5.01
CA ALA A 1024 -34.15 -37.60 -5.42
C ALA A 1024 -33.24 -36.35 -5.46
N LYS A 1025 -31.98 -36.45 -5.00
CA LYS A 1025 -30.98 -35.38 -4.98
C LYS A 1025 -29.73 -35.62 -5.82
N LYS A 1026 -29.77 -36.55 -6.81
CA LYS A 1026 -28.93 -36.34 -8.01
C LYS A 1026 -29.40 -35.11 -8.83
N ALA A 1027 -30.54 -34.53 -8.46
CA ALA A 1027 -31.18 -33.37 -9.08
C ALA A 1027 -31.32 -32.14 -8.15
N SER A 1028 -30.74 -32.15 -6.95
CA SER A 1028 -30.53 -30.92 -6.16
C SER A 1028 -29.03 -30.79 -5.94
N THR A 1029 -28.38 -29.85 -6.58
CA THR A 1029 -28.60 -28.49 -6.13
C THR A 1029 -28.90 -27.62 -7.34
N VAL A 1030 -30.11 -27.05 -7.40
CA VAL A 1030 -30.36 -25.87 -8.23
C VAL A 1030 -29.32 -24.78 -7.91
N GLN A 1031 -28.78 -24.76 -6.68
CA GLN A 1031 -27.61 -23.97 -6.33
C GLN A 1031 -26.32 -24.38 -7.06
N SER A 1032 -26.07 -25.66 -7.35
CA SER A 1032 -24.89 -26.13 -8.09
C SER A 1032 -25.06 -25.89 -9.58
N ILE A 1033 -26.28 -25.97 -10.12
CA ILE A 1033 -26.59 -25.50 -11.48
C ILE A 1033 -26.46 -23.99 -11.56
N ILE A 1034 -26.89 -23.23 -10.53
CA ILE A 1034 -26.63 -21.79 -10.43
C ILE A 1034 -25.12 -21.51 -10.29
N ASP A 1035 -24.37 -22.32 -9.55
CA ASP A 1035 -22.94 -22.14 -9.31
C ASP A 1035 -22.07 -22.59 -10.50
N GLU A 1036 -22.59 -23.49 -11.33
CA GLU A 1036 -21.98 -23.94 -12.59
C GLU A 1036 -22.36 -23.00 -13.75
N VAL A 1037 -23.58 -22.45 -13.76
CA VAL A 1037 -23.97 -21.33 -14.64
C VAL A 1037 -23.25 -20.02 -14.25
N LYS A 1038 -22.95 -19.79 -12.96
CA LYS A 1038 -22.04 -18.73 -12.48
C LYS A 1038 -20.60 -18.93 -12.94
N LYS A 1039 -20.20 -20.17 -13.22
CA LYS A 1039 -18.86 -20.52 -13.70
C LYS A 1039 -18.70 -20.22 -15.19
N ASP A 1040 -19.80 -20.15 -15.94
CA ASP A 1040 -19.78 -20.10 -17.41
C ASP A 1040 -20.48 -18.87 -18.05
N ASN A 1041 -20.93 -17.85 -17.31
CA ASN A 1041 -21.48 -16.63 -17.92
C ASN A 1041 -21.15 -15.32 -17.18
N GLU A 1042 -20.33 -14.50 -17.83
CA GLU A 1042 -19.72 -13.24 -17.37
C GLU A 1042 -20.66 -12.03 -17.26
N ASN A 1043 -21.98 -12.20 -17.31
CA ASN A 1043 -22.89 -11.07 -17.21
C ASN A 1043 -24.05 -11.42 -16.30
N LEU A 1044 -24.29 -10.59 -15.27
CA LEU A 1044 -25.64 -10.17 -14.83
C LEU A 1044 -25.61 -9.46 -13.45
N GLY A 1045 -25.36 -8.15 -13.46
CA GLY A 1045 -25.85 -7.26 -12.40
C GLY A 1045 -27.39 -7.26 -12.30
N LEU A 1046 -28.09 -7.65 -13.38
CA LEU A 1046 -29.56 -7.76 -13.41
C LEU A 1046 -30.13 -8.97 -12.64
N LEU A 1047 -29.38 -10.08 -12.49
CA LEU A 1047 -29.94 -11.33 -11.92
C LEU A 1047 -29.96 -11.31 -10.38
N LYS A 1048 -29.02 -10.62 -9.73
CA LYS A 1048 -29.07 -10.41 -8.27
C LYS A 1048 -30.24 -9.50 -7.86
N PHE A 1049 -30.61 -8.53 -8.70
CA PHE A 1049 -31.76 -7.64 -8.45
C PHE A 1049 -33.11 -8.35 -8.69
N LEU A 1050 -33.20 -9.24 -9.69
CA LEU A 1050 -34.42 -10.00 -9.99
C LEU A 1050 -34.64 -11.20 -9.03
N GLN A 1051 -33.61 -11.65 -8.29
CA GLN A 1051 -33.68 -12.80 -7.36
C GLN A 1051 -34.18 -12.44 -5.95
N SER A 1052 -34.19 -11.17 -5.56
CA SER A 1052 -34.78 -10.75 -4.28
C SER A 1052 -36.30 -10.59 -4.34
N ASP A 1053 -36.92 -10.75 -5.51
CA ASP A 1053 -38.35 -10.59 -5.71
C ASP A 1053 -39.06 -11.96 -5.75
N GLU A 1054 -39.85 -12.27 -4.72
CA GLU A 1054 -40.64 -13.50 -4.64
C GLU A 1054 -41.60 -13.67 -5.83
N ASP A 1055 -42.03 -12.58 -6.46
CA ASP A 1055 -43.04 -12.63 -7.51
C ASP A 1055 -42.45 -13.12 -8.84
N PHE A 1056 -41.17 -12.86 -9.10
CA PHE A 1056 -40.48 -13.40 -10.28
C PHE A 1056 -40.30 -14.93 -10.19
N LYS A 1057 -40.05 -15.43 -8.97
CA LYS A 1057 -39.90 -16.87 -8.72
C LYS A 1057 -41.22 -17.63 -8.97
N LYS A 1058 -42.35 -17.04 -8.57
CA LYS A 1058 -43.69 -17.57 -8.84
C LYS A 1058 -44.06 -17.57 -10.33
N VAL A 1059 -43.59 -16.59 -11.10
CA VAL A 1059 -43.80 -16.55 -12.56
C VAL A 1059 -43.04 -17.69 -13.25
N LEU A 1060 -41.78 -17.91 -12.88
CA LEU A 1060 -40.96 -19.02 -13.39
C LEU A 1060 -41.57 -20.40 -13.07
N GLU A 1061 -42.04 -20.57 -11.83
CA GLU A 1061 -42.67 -21.81 -11.40
C GLU A 1061 -43.99 -22.06 -12.14
N ASN A 1062 -44.82 -21.03 -12.37
CA ASN A 1062 -46.10 -21.19 -13.06
C ASN A 1062 -45.98 -21.38 -14.57
N SER A 1063 -45.05 -20.70 -15.25
CA SER A 1063 -44.92 -20.77 -16.71
C SER A 1063 -44.38 -22.12 -17.20
N PHE A 1064 -43.65 -22.86 -16.34
CA PHE A 1064 -43.03 -24.14 -16.72
C PHE A 1064 -43.46 -25.34 -15.88
N LYS A 1065 -44.51 -25.19 -15.05
CA LYS A 1065 -44.99 -26.23 -14.12
C LYS A 1065 -45.32 -27.59 -14.77
N ASP A 1066 -45.71 -27.59 -16.04
CA ASP A 1066 -46.20 -28.78 -16.75
C ASP A 1066 -45.15 -29.38 -17.72
N LYS A 1067 -43.89 -28.93 -17.65
CA LYS A 1067 -42.82 -29.34 -18.58
C LYS A 1067 -41.66 -30.00 -17.88
N THR A 1068 -41.13 -31.05 -18.50
CA THR A 1068 -39.94 -31.72 -17.99
C THR A 1068 -38.70 -30.94 -18.38
N MET A 1069 -37.61 -31.16 -17.64
CA MET A 1069 -36.35 -30.47 -17.90
C MET A 1069 -35.75 -30.81 -19.26
N GLU A 1070 -36.10 -31.96 -19.83
CA GLU A 1070 -35.72 -32.34 -21.19
C GLU A 1070 -36.52 -31.58 -22.25
N ASP A 1071 -37.76 -31.20 -21.94
CA ASP A 1071 -38.60 -30.36 -22.81
C ASP A 1071 -38.06 -28.92 -22.84
N ILE A 1072 -37.63 -28.40 -21.68
CA ILE A 1072 -37.06 -27.04 -21.54
C ILE A 1072 -35.68 -26.95 -22.20
N LYS A 1073 -34.82 -27.96 -22.00
CA LYS A 1073 -33.48 -28.03 -22.64
C LYS A 1073 -33.53 -28.11 -24.17
N LYS A 1074 -34.64 -28.59 -24.74
CA LYS A 1074 -34.87 -28.65 -26.19
C LYS A 1074 -35.52 -27.39 -26.74
N MET A 1075 -35.89 -26.42 -25.89
CA MET A 1075 -36.43 -25.14 -26.34
C MET A 1075 -35.32 -24.22 -26.84
N THR A 1076 -35.62 -23.53 -27.94
CA THR A 1076 -34.86 -22.35 -28.33
C THR A 1076 -35.10 -21.23 -27.32
N VAL A 1077 -34.13 -20.33 -27.17
CA VAL A 1077 -34.23 -19.14 -26.32
C VAL A 1077 -35.50 -18.34 -26.65
N GLU A 1078 -35.85 -18.26 -27.92
CA GLU A 1078 -37.05 -17.58 -28.41
C GLU A 1078 -38.35 -18.24 -27.90
N ASN A 1079 -38.39 -19.58 -27.80
CA ASN A 1079 -39.55 -20.30 -27.25
C ASN A 1079 -39.59 -20.24 -25.71
N PHE A 1080 -38.42 -20.22 -25.06
CA PHE A 1080 -38.32 -20.04 -23.61
C PHE A 1080 -38.85 -18.67 -23.17
N VAL A 1081 -38.46 -17.61 -23.88
CA VAL A 1081 -38.93 -16.23 -23.64
C VAL A 1081 -40.42 -16.08 -23.98
N LYS A 1082 -40.89 -16.74 -25.05
CA LYS A 1082 -42.31 -16.72 -25.44
C LYS A 1082 -43.23 -17.44 -24.45
N GLU A 1083 -42.74 -18.48 -23.77
CA GLU A 1083 -43.48 -19.18 -22.70
C GLU A 1083 -43.48 -18.47 -21.35
N LEU A 1084 -42.48 -17.61 -21.07
CA LEU A 1084 -42.56 -16.68 -19.95
C LEU A 1084 -43.73 -15.69 -20.10
N GLY A 1085 -44.18 -15.44 -21.33
CA GLY A 1085 -45.31 -14.57 -21.65
C GLY A 1085 -45.03 -13.09 -21.37
N GLU A 1086 -45.88 -12.19 -21.87
CA GLU A 1086 -45.86 -10.77 -21.46
C GLU A 1086 -46.33 -10.64 -20.00
N ALA A 1087 -45.51 -11.06 -19.05
CA ALA A 1087 -45.74 -10.84 -17.64
C ALA A 1087 -45.32 -9.40 -17.30
N LYS A 1088 -46.30 -8.51 -17.13
CA LYS A 1088 -46.06 -7.18 -16.56
C LYS A 1088 -45.68 -7.32 -15.09
N LEU A 1089 -44.40 -7.13 -14.79
CA LEU A 1089 -43.86 -6.99 -13.43
C LEU A 1089 -43.68 -5.50 -13.13
N GLY A 1090 -44.51 -4.95 -12.24
CA GLY A 1090 -44.24 -3.65 -11.59
C GLY A 1090 -43.92 -2.47 -12.51
N GLY A 1091 -44.49 -2.41 -13.73
CA GLY A 1091 -44.26 -1.30 -14.66
C GLY A 1091 -43.09 -1.45 -15.64
N TYR A 1092 -42.37 -2.58 -15.65
CA TYR A 1092 -41.33 -2.86 -16.63
C TYR A 1092 -41.80 -3.86 -17.69
N THR A 1093 -41.54 -3.54 -18.96
CA THR A 1093 -41.77 -4.43 -20.11
C THR A 1093 -40.43 -5.01 -20.53
N ILE A 1094 -40.26 -6.33 -20.43
CA ILE A 1094 -39.08 -7.04 -20.95
C ILE A 1094 -39.20 -7.07 -22.48
N LYS A 1095 -38.19 -6.53 -23.20
CA LYS A 1095 -38.09 -6.59 -24.67
C LYS A 1095 -36.96 -7.51 -25.09
#